data_AF-A0A8H6DSM7-F1
#
_entry.id   AF-A0A8H6DSM7-F1
#
_cell.length_a   1.000
_cell.length_b   1.000
_cell.length_c   1.000
_cell.angle_alpha   90.00
_cell.angle_beta   90.00
_cell.angle_gamma   90.00
#
_symmetry.space_group_name_H-M   'P 1'
#
loop_
_entity.id
_entity.type
_entity.pdbx_description
1 polymer ?
#
loop_
_entity_poly.entity_id
_entity_poly.type
_entity_poly.pdbx_seq_one_letter_code
_entity_poly.pdbx_strand_id
1 'polypeptide(L)'
;MWLLDDAIFKKWKDDSASSILWLHGIAGSGKSKLVSVVIEDAMKNFKARNSPQPVFFYCSRNPAEPLRSSPRGILASIARQLSNIELGMPLLKPIVDMYQSEESQGFASGQPEMTEICDLITELIEIYPQTTIIIDAMDECDIGTRWELLEYLEAILKNASSLVKIFVSSRNDQDIVLQLKNYPNLEINSRMNESDIARFVKNETEQLVKRRKLLCRSNSRDELKELIISKTTASAHGMFRWASMQLQYLCLFTEDGDIRDAMGRLPPDLREQYNQVYNKLSTMPGDYRQTIFKNALCWLLSAQITLPTDQFLAAVTTIPYGGKKTPVSQETIVEYCNNFIVHDSQLDTFRFAHLSVREFLEERPEFSKPSSNSMIAEACLWTVLCKRSNSEVQKLFRHIGWKLEVEPSGVRTIEDYARYYWPAHGRAAGACRKSGNLRAVLKHLFLDEKDKGDTSSMALLIQDVLAGQIPNDYRYILTKHWIWACRPGSDSPPQSLGLFIACAFDLEELEKELFVSEALTAPYRTAGGRSLGGLAARNGSLMILSHLVAQKEFGVSRAIEVLEDAPPEDCKYVAMILVDLWKVNEQSKRTMLTATVSKISLEAIEALLDSWEDVEITQEMILAAVRRKDRSVEVTKFLLSRRKENVRITQNIVEETIKNHGNTIFLAQVLLSQGRKEGMIAPDKFDTRIEWSSEFLKWVGLLLDEVGEEFTITEETIRATGFRDDSSRLMEYLLRRRRKDVPIATSVMMHILGRSNGDVVRMLLDHCELGSFIKKENINVFRQYGGDAKELILLLGHHQGGLVDMLLNGDKKGYMTEDLGRNLHRIMFEHSGGWIYCKRKDDGWVVR
;
A
#
# COMPACT_ATOMS: atom_id res chain seq x y z
N MET A 1 9.35 38.23 5.08
CA MET A 1 8.83 36.97 5.65
C MET A 1 9.98 36.36 6.42
N TRP A 2 9.81 36.03 7.70
CA TRP A 2 10.92 35.68 8.60
C TRP A 2 11.61 34.34 8.27
N LEU A 3 10.89 33.35 7.72
CA LEU A 3 11.37 31.97 7.56
C LEU A 3 12.64 31.86 6.70
N LEU A 4 12.72 32.59 5.58
CA LEU A 4 13.89 32.54 4.70
C LEU A 4 15.15 33.15 5.35
N ASP A 5 14.97 33.96 6.38
CA ASP A 5 16.06 34.59 7.12
C ASP A 5 16.52 33.79 8.33
N ASP A 6 15.75 32.78 8.72
CA ASP A 6 15.99 31.94 9.89
C ASP A 6 17.27 31.10 9.75
N ALA A 7 18.04 31.02 10.84
CA ALA A 7 19.34 30.34 10.85
C ALA A 7 19.21 28.82 10.66
N ILE A 8 18.17 28.18 11.21
CA ILE A 8 17.92 26.74 11.08
C ILE A 8 17.53 26.42 9.63
N PHE A 9 16.67 27.24 9.03
CA PHE A 9 16.27 27.08 7.63
C PHE A 9 17.48 27.22 6.68
N LYS A 10 18.26 28.31 6.83
CA LYS A 10 19.48 28.53 6.02
C LYS A 10 20.47 27.39 6.20
N LYS A 11 20.73 26.96 7.44
CA LYS A 11 21.61 25.83 7.71
C LYS A 11 21.12 24.58 6.99
N TRP A 12 19.87 24.16 7.18
CA TRP A 12 19.34 22.97 6.52
C TRP A 12 19.45 23.04 5.00
N LYS A 13 19.14 24.20 4.41
CA LYS A 13 19.18 24.43 2.96
C LYS A 13 20.59 24.31 2.40
N ASP A 14 21.57 24.92 3.05
CA ASP A 14 22.95 25.06 2.54
C ASP A 14 23.90 23.94 3.02
N ASP A 15 23.47 23.09 3.96
CA ASP A 15 24.27 21.95 4.45
C ASP A 15 24.57 20.94 3.34
N SER A 16 25.74 20.32 3.37
CA SER A 16 26.09 19.21 2.46
C SER A 16 25.51 17.86 2.87
N ALA A 17 24.88 17.76 4.05
CA ALA A 17 24.24 16.53 4.53
C ALA A 17 22.76 16.44 4.15
N SER A 18 22.29 15.23 3.80
CA SER A 18 20.86 14.95 3.62
C SER A 18 20.12 15.08 4.95
N SER A 19 18.96 15.75 4.95
CA SER A 19 18.22 16.00 6.20
C SER A 19 16.75 16.36 5.95
N ILE A 20 15.89 16.02 6.92
CA ILE A 20 14.52 16.52 7.01
C ILE A 20 14.52 17.82 7.83
N LEU A 21 13.80 18.85 7.37
CA LEU A 21 13.44 20.02 8.16
C LEU A 21 11.94 20.01 8.43
N TRP A 22 11.59 20.05 9.70
CA TRP A 22 10.20 20.00 10.15
C TRP A 22 9.69 21.37 10.61
N LEU A 23 8.79 21.99 9.84
CA LEU A 23 8.08 23.20 10.23
C LEU A 23 6.76 22.82 10.91
N HIS A 24 6.58 23.23 12.15
CA HIS A 24 5.40 22.85 12.92
C HIS A 24 4.75 24.01 13.67
N GLY A 25 3.47 23.85 14.01
CA GLY A 25 2.72 24.87 14.73
C GLY A 25 1.23 24.62 14.74
N ILE A 26 0.50 25.45 15.50
CA ILE A 26 -0.94 25.31 15.71
C ILE A 26 -1.75 25.47 14.41
N ALA A 27 -3.02 25.04 14.43
CA ALA A 27 -3.95 25.23 13.32
C ALA A 27 -4.11 26.73 12.98
N GLY A 28 -4.14 27.08 11.69
CA GLY A 28 -4.32 28.47 11.27
C GLY A 28 -3.13 29.41 11.52
N SER A 29 -1.95 28.90 11.89
CA SER A 29 -0.71 29.69 12.09
C SER A 29 -0.01 30.14 10.80
N GLY A 30 -0.49 29.72 9.63
CA GLY A 30 0.07 30.13 8.33
C GLY A 30 1.12 29.19 7.74
N LYS A 31 1.25 27.95 8.23
CA LYS A 31 2.17 26.92 7.71
C LYS A 31 2.14 26.80 6.17
N SER A 32 0.97 26.54 5.57
CA SER A 32 0.85 26.42 4.12
C SER A 32 1.30 27.68 3.37
N LYS A 33 1.14 28.88 3.97
CA LYS A 33 1.66 30.11 3.36
C LYS A 33 3.18 30.18 3.43
N LEU A 34 3.79 29.74 4.52
CA LEU A 34 5.25 29.62 4.64
C LEU A 34 5.79 28.57 3.66
N VAL A 35 5.13 27.41 3.53
CA VAL A 35 5.51 26.39 2.54
C VAL A 35 5.44 26.94 1.11
N SER A 36 4.41 27.74 0.77
CA SER A 36 4.37 28.39 -0.55
C SER A 36 5.61 29.26 -0.82
N VAL A 37 6.17 29.90 0.20
CA VAL A 37 7.39 30.71 0.07
C VAL A 37 8.65 29.86 -0.02
N VAL A 38 8.71 28.72 0.67
CA VAL A 38 9.80 27.75 0.48
C VAL A 38 9.79 27.21 -0.96
N ILE A 39 8.61 26.89 -1.50
CA ILE A 39 8.46 26.45 -2.90
C ILE A 39 8.85 27.57 -3.86
N GLU A 40 8.39 28.80 -3.65
CA GLU A 40 8.75 29.96 -4.48
C GLU A 40 10.27 30.20 -4.49
N ASP A 41 10.95 30.09 -3.34
CA ASP A 41 12.41 30.21 -3.23
C ASP A 41 13.14 29.07 -3.96
N ALA A 42 12.71 27.82 -3.79
CA ALA A 42 13.29 26.68 -4.47
C ALA A 42 13.09 26.76 -6.00
N MET A 43 11.90 27.17 -6.45
CA MET A 43 11.61 27.39 -7.87
C MET A 43 12.43 28.54 -8.46
N LYS A 44 12.74 29.58 -7.66
CA LYS A 44 13.62 30.67 -8.09
C LYS A 44 15.06 30.17 -8.30
N ASN A 45 15.57 29.30 -7.42
CA ASN A 45 16.90 28.69 -7.57
C ASN A 45 16.96 27.77 -8.79
N PHE A 46 15.90 27.00 -9.04
CA PHE A 46 15.78 26.19 -10.25
C PHE A 46 15.82 27.06 -11.53
N LYS A 47 15.01 28.13 -11.60
CA LYS A 47 15.01 29.06 -12.75
C LYS A 47 16.37 29.73 -12.96
N ALA A 48 17.14 29.93 -11.90
CA ALA A 48 18.50 30.46 -11.96
C ALA A 48 19.56 29.40 -12.30
N ARG A 49 19.17 28.13 -12.49
CA ARG A 49 20.05 26.96 -12.72
C ARG A 49 21.03 26.67 -11.57
N ASN A 50 20.66 27.07 -10.35
CA ASN A 50 21.46 26.81 -9.16
C ASN A 50 21.13 25.46 -8.51
N SER A 51 19.97 24.88 -8.83
CA SER A 51 19.51 23.58 -8.30
C SER A 51 18.57 22.91 -9.29
N PRO A 52 18.36 21.58 -9.21
CA PRO A 52 17.29 20.90 -9.95
C PRO A 52 15.89 21.41 -9.55
N GLN A 53 14.89 21.02 -10.35
CA GLN A 53 13.49 21.37 -10.09
C GLN A 53 13.04 20.75 -8.75
N PRO A 54 12.45 21.52 -7.82
CA PRO A 54 11.96 20.96 -6.57
C PRO A 54 10.69 20.13 -6.80
N VAL A 55 10.55 19.06 -6.02
CA VAL A 55 9.35 18.25 -5.93
C VAL A 55 8.50 18.76 -4.78
N PHE A 56 7.19 18.90 -4.98
CA PHE A 56 6.31 19.29 -3.89
C PHE A 56 4.96 18.57 -3.91
N PHE A 57 4.36 18.45 -2.73
CA PHE A 57 3.07 17.82 -2.53
C PHE A 57 2.26 18.53 -1.44
N TYR A 58 0.95 18.65 -1.65
CA TYR A 58 0.02 19.22 -0.67
C TYR A 58 -0.89 18.10 -0.16
N CYS A 59 -0.66 17.64 1.06
CA CYS A 59 -1.55 16.69 1.69
C CYS A 59 -2.93 17.34 1.89
N SER A 60 -3.98 16.52 1.84
CA SER A 60 -5.35 17.00 2.01
C SER A 60 -6.22 15.89 2.56
N ARG A 61 -6.84 16.14 3.72
CA ARG A 61 -7.87 15.24 4.25
C ARG A 61 -9.15 15.59 3.52
N ASN A 62 -9.39 14.97 2.36
CA ASN A 62 -10.58 15.15 1.53
C ASN A 62 -11.00 13.81 0.89
N PRO A 63 -12.20 13.25 1.15
CA PRO A 63 -12.59 11.94 0.59
C PRO A 63 -12.75 11.97 -0.92
N ALA A 64 -12.95 13.16 -1.49
CA ALA A 64 -12.98 13.39 -2.93
C ALA A 64 -11.59 13.34 -3.59
N GLU A 65 -10.51 13.31 -2.80
CA GLU A 65 -9.12 13.25 -3.24
C GLU A 65 -8.30 12.26 -2.38
N PRO A 66 -8.69 10.96 -2.28
CA PRO A 66 -8.13 10.03 -1.30
C PRO A 66 -6.63 9.77 -1.47
N LEU A 67 -6.09 9.96 -2.68
CA LEU A 67 -4.66 9.86 -2.95
C LEU A 67 -3.83 10.97 -2.29
N ARG A 68 -4.46 12.09 -1.88
CA ARG A 68 -3.78 13.21 -1.19
C ARG A 68 -3.61 13.01 0.31
N SER A 69 -4.24 11.99 0.88
CA SER A 69 -4.02 11.57 2.26
C SER A 69 -3.34 10.20 2.38
N SER A 70 -3.12 9.51 1.25
CA SER A 70 -2.53 8.17 1.22
C SER A 70 -1.01 8.22 1.04
N PRO A 71 -0.21 7.53 1.89
CA PRO A 71 1.24 7.40 1.71
C PRO A 71 1.65 6.98 0.30
N ARG A 72 1.01 5.95 -0.24
CA ARG A 72 1.26 5.46 -1.60
C ARG A 72 1.00 6.53 -2.66
N GLY A 73 -0.09 7.30 -2.53
CA GLY A 73 -0.42 8.39 -3.44
C GLY A 73 0.60 9.53 -3.41
N ILE A 74 1.12 9.85 -2.22
CA ILE A 74 2.16 10.86 -2.01
C ILE A 74 3.48 10.41 -2.65
N LEU A 75 3.93 9.18 -2.35
CA LEU A 75 5.15 8.60 -2.94
C LEU A 75 5.05 8.49 -4.47
N ALA A 76 3.91 8.00 -5.01
CA ALA A 76 3.71 7.92 -6.45
C ALA A 76 3.76 9.31 -7.12
N SER A 77 3.25 10.36 -6.47
CA SER A 77 3.34 11.74 -6.97
C SER A 77 4.78 12.27 -6.96
N ILE A 78 5.57 11.92 -5.93
CA ILE A 78 7.01 12.24 -5.86
C ILE A 78 7.75 11.55 -7.00
N ALA A 79 7.56 10.23 -7.17
CA ALA A 79 8.16 9.46 -8.26
C ALA A 79 7.81 10.06 -9.64
N ARG A 80 6.54 10.41 -9.85
CA ARG A 80 6.06 11.05 -11.10
C ARG A 80 6.76 12.38 -11.37
N GLN A 81 6.97 13.21 -10.35
CA GLN A 81 7.65 14.50 -10.51
C GLN A 81 9.16 14.32 -10.75
N LEU A 82 9.77 13.27 -10.22
CA LEU A 82 11.17 12.92 -10.48
C LEU A 82 11.40 12.19 -11.82
N SER A 83 10.34 11.71 -12.46
CA SER A 83 10.40 10.86 -13.66
C SER A 83 10.91 11.59 -14.91
N ASN A 84 10.99 12.92 -14.91
CA ASN A 84 11.64 13.71 -15.94
C ASN A 84 12.37 14.90 -15.30
N ILE A 85 13.45 15.34 -15.94
CA ILE A 85 14.29 16.43 -15.42
C ILE A 85 13.52 17.76 -15.48
N GLU A 86 12.76 17.97 -16.55
CA GLU A 86 11.89 19.12 -16.77
C GLU A 86 10.63 18.70 -17.52
N LEU A 87 9.52 19.42 -17.30
CA LEU A 87 8.27 19.18 -18.01
C LEU A 87 8.47 19.25 -19.54
N GLY A 88 8.12 18.17 -20.22
CA GLY A 88 8.28 18.03 -21.67
C GLY A 88 9.55 17.28 -22.11
N MET A 89 10.46 16.97 -21.19
CA MET A 89 11.61 16.10 -21.45
C MET A 89 11.21 14.61 -21.40
N PRO A 90 11.99 13.72 -22.06
CA PRO A 90 11.76 12.28 -21.98
C PRO A 90 11.78 11.75 -20.55
N LEU A 91 11.03 10.66 -20.34
CA LEU A 91 11.05 9.92 -19.08
C LEU A 91 12.45 9.32 -18.83
N LEU A 92 12.86 9.33 -17.57
CA LEU A 92 14.13 8.76 -17.13
C LEU A 92 14.09 7.23 -17.19
N LYS A 93 15.27 6.62 -17.35
CA LYS A 93 15.40 5.17 -17.54
C LYS A 93 14.73 4.31 -16.43
N PRO A 94 14.86 4.62 -15.12
CA PRO A 94 14.25 3.81 -14.06
C PRO A 94 12.73 3.62 -14.22
N ILE A 95 11.99 4.70 -14.51
CA ILE A 95 10.53 4.60 -14.68
C ILE A 95 10.15 3.87 -15.97
N VAL A 96 10.96 4.01 -17.03
CA VAL A 96 10.75 3.29 -18.29
C VAL A 96 10.98 1.79 -18.09
N ASP A 97 12.05 1.41 -17.37
CA ASP A 97 12.39 0.02 -17.10
C ASP A 97 11.32 -0.64 -16.21
N MET A 98 10.82 0.05 -15.17
CA MET A 98 9.68 -0.41 -14.36
C MET A 98 8.43 -0.62 -15.22
N TYR A 99 8.06 0.34 -16.07
CA TYR A 99 6.89 0.22 -16.95
C TYR A 99 7.04 -0.96 -17.91
N GLN A 100 8.20 -1.14 -18.54
CA GLN A 100 8.45 -2.24 -19.48
C GLN A 100 8.40 -3.61 -18.79
N SER A 101 8.87 -3.71 -17.55
CA SER A 101 8.77 -4.93 -16.76
C SER A 101 7.31 -5.31 -16.49
N GLU A 102 6.49 -4.35 -16.04
CA GLU A 102 5.05 -4.54 -15.82
C GLU A 102 4.31 -4.88 -17.11
N GLU A 103 4.63 -4.20 -18.21
CA GLU A 103 4.05 -4.48 -19.53
C GLU A 103 4.36 -5.90 -20.02
N SER A 104 5.60 -6.38 -19.80
CA SER A 104 6.00 -7.75 -20.15
C SER A 104 5.23 -8.83 -19.37
N GLN A 105 4.72 -8.48 -18.19
CA GLN A 105 3.88 -9.32 -17.34
C GLN A 105 2.38 -9.08 -17.58
N GLY A 106 2.01 -8.26 -18.57
CA GLY A 106 0.63 -7.91 -18.86
C GLY A 106 -0.07 -7.15 -17.73
N PHE A 107 0.69 -6.44 -16.89
CA PHE A 107 0.23 -5.73 -15.70
C PHE A 107 -0.50 -6.64 -14.69
N ALA A 108 -0.13 -7.93 -14.62
CA ALA A 108 -0.76 -8.92 -13.75
C ALA A 108 -0.63 -8.59 -12.25
N SER A 109 0.44 -7.89 -11.86
CA SER A 109 0.76 -7.38 -10.51
C SER A 109 -0.15 -6.23 -10.07
N GLY A 110 -0.79 -5.52 -11.01
CA GLY A 110 -1.66 -4.39 -10.72
C GLY A 110 -0.90 -3.07 -10.53
N GLN A 111 -1.21 -2.33 -9.45
CA GLN A 111 -0.52 -1.07 -9.17
C GLN A 111 0.72 -1.33 -8.32
N PRO A 112 1.84 -0.58 -8.53
CA PRO A 112 3.06 -0.78 -7.76
C PRO A 112 2.86 -0.63 -6.25
N GLU A 113 3.53 -1.48 -5.50
CA GLU A 113 3.61 -1.43 -4.04
C GLU A 113 4.45 -0.25 -3.56
N MET A 114 4.30 0.16 -2.30
CA MET A 114 5.03 1.31 -1.74
C MET A 114 6.54 1.10 -1.71
N THR A 115 6.98 -0.13 -1.48
CA THR A 115 8.39 -0.55 -1.55
C THR A 115 8.96 -0.33 -2.94
N GLU A 116 8.29 -0.80 -3.98
CA GLU A 116 8.69 -0.62 -5.38
C GLU A 116 8.74 0.86 -5.77
N ILE A 117 7.78 1.66 -5.30
CA ILE A 117 7.78 3.11 -5.53
C ILE A 117 8.95 3.78 -4.79
N CYS A 118 9.28 3.35 -3.58
CA CYS A 118 10.41 3.85 -2.81
C CYS A 118 11.76 3.54 -3.49
N ASP A 119 11.91 2.32 -4.00
CA ASP A 119 13.09 1.90 -4.74
C ASP A 119 13.25 2.75 -6.01
N LEU A 120 12.16 2.94 -6.76
CA LEU A 120 12.14 3.83 -7.93
C LEU A 120 12.53 5.27 -7.57
N ILE A 121 11.99 5.84 -6.48
CA ILE A 121 12.36 7.19 -6.04
C ILE A 121 13.86 7.27 -5.77
N THR A 122 14.41 6.25 -5.10
CA THR A 122 15.83 6.17 -4.78
C THR A 122 16.67 6.14 -6.06
N GLU A 123 16.33 5.26 -7.02
CA GLU A 123 17.00 5.20 -8.32
C GLU A 123 16.92 6.52 -9.11
N LEU A 124 15.77 7.19 -9.08
CA LEU A 124 15.58 8.48 -9.75
C LEU A 124 16.43 9.57 -9.09
N ILE A 125 16.53 9.61 -7.77
CA ILE A 125 17.31 10.60 -7.01
C ILE A 125 18.79 10.55 -7.39
N GLU A 126 19.35 9.37 -7.68
CA GLU A 126 20.76 9.22 -8.07
C GLU A 126 21.11 9.91 -9.39
N ILE A 127 20.10 10.21 -10.22
CA ILE A 127 20.29 10.92 -11.50
C ILE A 127 20.48 12.43 -11.25
N TYR A 128 19.98 12.95 -10.13
CA TYR A 128 20.05 14.37 -9.78
C TYR A 128 21.26 14.64 -8.88
N PRO A 129 21.97 15.78 -9.05
CA PRO A 129 23.04 16.17 -8.14
C PRO A 129 22.52 16.49 -6.73
N GLN A 130 21.26 16.93 -6.64
CA GLN A 130 20.54 17.18 -5.40
C GLN A 130 19.04 17.13 -5.66
N THR A 131 18.28 16.57 -4.72
CA THR A 131 16.82 16.54 -4.77
C THR A 131 16.23 17.29 -3.57
N THR A 132 15.28 18.20 -3.84
CA THR A 132 14.50 18.87 -2.79
C THR A 132 13.05 18.42 -2.85
N ILE A 133 12.54 17.85 -1.77
CA ILE A 133 11.16 17.36 -1.62
C ILE A 133 10.45 18.21 -0.58
N ILE A 134 9.29 18.77 -0.91
CA ILE A 134 8.52 19.65 -0.01
C ILE A 134 7.11 19.08 0.18
N ILE A 135 6.76 18.73 1.41
CA ILE A 135 5.46 18.14 1.76
C ILE A 135 4.73 19.09 2.72
N ASP A 136 3.63 19.69 2.25
CA ASP A 136 2.76 20.52 3.08
C ASP A 136 1.71 19.67 3.81
N ALA A 137 1.39 20.07 5.04
CA ALA A 137 0.27 19.60 5.83
C ALA A 137 0.25 18.09 6.05
N MET A 138 1.39 17.49 6.39
CA MET A 138 1.50 16.04 6.66
C MET A 138 0.51 15.57 7.75
N ASP A 139 0.06 16.48 8.63
CA ASP A 139 -1.01 16.19 9.59
C ASP A 139 -2.35 15.78 8.93
N GLU A 140 -2.55 16.08 7.65
CA GLU A 140 -3.73 15.73 6.86
C GLU A 140 -3.69 14.35 6.19
N CYS A 141 -2.58 13.61 6.35
CA CYS A 141 -2.50 12.21 5.92
C CYS A 141 -3.42 11.33 6.77
N ASP A 142 -3.79 10.17 6.24
CA ASP A 142 -4.56 9.18 6.97
C ASP A 142 -3.81 8.72 8.23
N ILE A 143 -4.43 8.89 9.39
CA ILE A 143 -3.76 8.67 10.69
C ILE A 143 -3.31 7.21 10.89
N GLY A 144 -3.97 6.24 10.25
CA GLY A 144 -3.64 4.82 10.37
C GLY A 144 -2.41 4.41 9.58
N THR A 145 -2.07 5.16 8.53
CA THR A 145 -1.00 4.82 7.57
C THR A 145 0.08 5.91 7.46
N ARG A 146 -0.11 7.08 8.10
CA ARG A 146 0.85 8.21 8.08
C ARG A 146 2.26 7.84 8.55
N TRP A 147 2.38 6.90 9.49
CA TRP A 147 3.68 6.42 9.98
C TRP A 147 4.50 5.75 8.86
N GLU A 148 3.85 5.05 7.93
CA GLU A 148 4.50 4.39 6.79
C GLU A 148 5.16 5.43 5.88
N LEU A 149 4.47 6.55 5.61
CA LEU A 149 5.03 7.64 4.81
C LEU A 149 6.34 8.15 5.41
N LEU A 150 6.38 8.36 6.73
CA LEU A 150 7.56 8.85 7.43
C LEU A 150 8.70 7.83 7.36
N GLU A 151 8.42 6.54 7.54
CA GLU A 151 9.42 5.47 7.37
C GLU A 151 10.02 5.46 5.96
N TYR A 152 9.19 5.57 4.92
CA TYR A 152 9.68 5.63 3.54
C TYR A 152 10.48 6.90 3.24
N LEU A 153 10.09 8.06 3.79
CA LEU A 153 10.89 9.29 3.64
C LEU A 153 12.26 9.17 4.33
N GLU A 154 12.33 8.51 5.49
CA GLU A 154 13.62 8.20 6.13
C GLU A 154 14.43 7.19 5.33
N ALA A 155 13.78 6.17 4.76
CA ALA A 155 14.45 5.17 3.92
C ALA A 155 15.08 5.82 2.68
N ILE A 156 14.33 6.69 1.99
CA ILE A 156 14.85 7.49 0.85
C ILE A 156 16.07 8.30 1.29
N LEU A 157 16.00 8.95 2.46
CA LEU A 157 17.10 9.77 2.96
C LEU A 157 18.35 8.96 3.32
N LYS A 158 18.19 7.74 3.84
CA LYS A 158 19.28 6.83 4.23
C LYS A 158 19.89 6.09 3.05
N ASN A 159 19.08 5.72 2.06
CA ASN A 159 19.49 4.87 0.94
C ASN A 159 20.03 5.66 -0.25
N ALA A 160 19.63 6.92 -0.41
CA ALA A 160 20.15 7.78 -1.47
C ALA A 160 21.63 8.14 -1.22
N SER A 161 22.44 8.05 -2.27
CA SER A 161 23.83 8.51 -2.26
C SER A 161 23.96 9.98 -2.67
N SER A 162 23.03 10.46 -3.51
CA SER A 162 22.87 11.88 -3.83
C SER A 162 22.27 12.70 -2.67
N LEU A 163 22.50 14.01 -2.67
CA LEU A 163 22.03 14.92 -1.62
C LEU A 163 20.50 15.07 -1.64
N VAL A 164 19.83 14.76 -0.54
CA VAL A 164 18.36 14.86 -0.40
C VAL A 164 17.97 15.84 0.71
N LYS A 165 17.17 16.83 0.35
CA LYS A 165 16.59 17.83 1.27
C LYS A 165 15.08 17.63 1.33
N ILE A 166 14.56 17.25 2.50
CA ILE A 166 13.12 17.06 2.68
C ILE A 166 12.59 18.16 3.62
N PHE A 167 11.60 18.93 3.18
CA PHE A 167 10.89 19.91 3.98
C PHE A 167 9.49 19.39 4.28
N VAL A 168 9.12 19.29 5.54
CA VAL A 168 7.79 18.84 5.96
C VAL A 168 7.13 19.92 6.80
N SER A 169 5.85 20.20 6.53
CA SER A 169 5.01 21.00 7.43
C SER A 169 3.94 20.14 8.10
N SER A 170 3.67 20.36 9.39
CA SER A 170 2.54 19.70 10.07
C SER A 170 2.08 20.42 11.34
N ARG A 171 1.02 19.92 11.98
CA ARG A 171 0.74 20.18 13.40
C ARG A 171 1.63 19.34 14.33
N ASN A 172 1.56 19.62 15.63
CA ASN A 172 2.30 18.93 16.68
C ASN A 172 1.58 17.62 17.11
N ASP A 173 1.12 16.82 16.15
CA ASP A 173 0.50 15.54 16.44
C ASP A 173 1.54 14.59 17.06
N GLN A 174 1.15 13.82 18.08
CA GLN A 174 2.09 13.09 18.93
C GLN A 174 2.95 12.08 18.16
N ASP A 175 2.36 11.35 17.22
CA ASP A 175 3.05 10.40 16.34
C ASP A 175 4.09 11.09 15.44
N ILE A 176 3.76 12.25 14.86
CA ILE A 176 4.70 13.04 14.05
C ILE A 176 5.85 13.56 14.93
N VAL A 177 5.53 14.11 16.11
CA VAL A 177 6.53 14.61 17.06
C VAL A 177 7.52 13.50 17.44
N LEU A 178 7.02 12.31 17.74
CA LEU A 178 7.87 11.19 18.18
C LEU A 178 8.90 10.78 17.12
N GLN A 179 8.55 10.89 15.84
CA GLN A 179 9.41 10.52 14.72
C GLN A 179 10.32 11.68 14.28
N LEU A 180 9.81 12.92 14.22
CA LEU A 180 10.54 14.06 13.67
C LEU A 180 11.34 14.89 14.70
N LYS A 181 11.16 14.68 16.01
CA LYS A 181 11.86 15.47 17.07
C LYS A 181 13.39 15.50 16.98
N ASN A 182 14.00 14.48 16.38
CA ASN A 182 15.45 14.36 16.27
C ASN A 182 16.03 15.08 15.04
N TYR A 183 15.17 15.53 14.14
CA TYR A 183 15.56 16.34 12.98
C TYR A 183 15.52 17.83 13.31
N PRO A 184 16.24 18.68 12.55
CA PRO A 184 16.04 20.12 12.60
C PRO A 184 14.56 20.48 12.50
N ASN A 185 14.07 21.29 13.43
CA ASN A 185 12.67 21.68 13.48
C ASN A 185 12.50 23.17 13.80
N LEU A 186 11.39 23.73 13.33
CA LEU A 186 11.02 25.12 13.43
C LEU A 186 9.58 25.23 13.93
N GLU A 187 9.42 25.69 15.17
CA GLU A 187 8.11 25.95 15.74
C GLU A 187 7.63 27.38 15.42
N ILE A 188 6.45 27.47 14.79
CA ILE A 188 5.74 28.73 14.63
C ILE A 188 5.05 29.07 15.96
N ASN A 189 5.77 29.81 16.81
CA ASN A 189 5.18 30.35 18.04
C ASN A 189 4.43 31.67 17.78
N SER A 190 3.57 32.04 18.73
CA SER A 190 2.71 33.23 18.63
C SER A 190 3.50 34.55 18.49
N ARG A 191 4.70 34.63 19.06
CA ARG A 191 5.55 35.84 19.01
C ARG A 191 6.12 36.08 17.61
N MET A 192 6.52 35.02 16.91
CA MET A 192 7.07 35.12 15.56
C MET A 192 6.05 35.65 14.55
N ASN A 193 4.77 35.35 14.75
CA ASN A 193 3.69 35.79 13.87
C ASN A 193 3.03 37.11 14.27
N GLU A 194 3.32 37.66 15.47
CA GLU A 194 2.58 38.79 16.04
C GLU A 194 2.56 40.01 15.11
N SER A 195 3.73 40.42 14.60
CA SER A 195 3.84 41.54 13.65
C SER A 195 3.12 41.28 12.33
N ASP A 196 3.18 40.06 11.81
CA ASP A 196 2.56 39.71 10.52
C ASP A 196 1.03 39.62 10.66
N ILE A 197 0.52 39.11 11.79
CA ILE A 197 -0.91 39.12 12.12
C ILE A 197 -1.42 40.54 12.32
N ALA A 198 -0.70 41.39 13.06
CA ALA A 198 -1.09 42.79 13.24
C ALA A 198 -1.22 43.52 11.90
N ARG A 199 -0.25 43.32 11.00
CA ARG A 199 -0.28 43.87 9.63
C ARG A 199 -1.46 43.31 8.84
N PHE A 200 -1.71 42.01 8.91
CA PHE A 200 -2.83 41.36 8.25
C PHE A 200 -4.17 41.92 8.73
N VAL A 201 -4.42 41.95 10.05
CA VAL A 201 -5.66 42.44 10.65
C VAL A 201 -5.93 43.89 10.24
N LYS A 202 -4.90 44.75 10.31
CA LYS A 202 -5.01 46.14 9.88
C LYS A 202 -5.41 46.25 8.41
N ASN A 203 -4.68 45.59 7.52
CA ASN A 203 -4.92 45.64 6.08
C ASN A 203 -6.30 45.07 5.71
N GLU A 204 -6.69 43.95 6.31
CA GLU A 204 -7.96 43.30 6.02
C GLU A 204 -9.14 44.14 6.54
N THR A 205 -9.04 44.70 7.74
CA THR A 205 -10.05 45.63 8.28
C THR A 205 -10.22 46.84 7.35
N GLU A 206 -9.12 47.44 6.90
CA GLU A 206 -9.14 48.55 5.94
C GLU A 206 -9.83 48.18 4.62
N GLN A 207 -9.54 47.00 4.09
CA GLN A 207 -10.18 46.52 2.87
C GLN A 207 -11.67 46.26 3.05
N LEU A 208 -12.08 45.66 4.16
CA LEU A 208 -13.50 45.38 4.46
C LEU A 208 -14.32 46.68 4.60
N VAL A 209 -13.76 47.69 5.26
CA VAL A 209 -14.36 49.03 5.34
C VAL A 209 -14.43 49.68 3.96
N LYS A 210 -13.34 49.65 3.18
CA LYS A 210 -13.30 50.20 1.81
C LYS A 210 -14.33 49.55 0.89
N ARG A 211 -14.54 48.23 1.02
CA ARG A 211 -15.54 47.44 0.27
C ARG A 211 -16.97 47.58 0.81
N ARG A 212 -17.19 48.42 1.83
CA ARG A 212 -18.48 48.62 2.52
C ARG A 212 -19.08 47.34 3.09
N LYS A 213 -18.25 46.36 3.45
CA LYS A 213 -18.68 45.12 4.14
C LYS A 213 -18.68 45.25 5.66
N LEU A 214 -17.88 46.18 6.19
CA LEU A 214 -17.72 46.44 7.62
C LEU A 214 -17.84 47.95 7.88
N LEU A 215 -18.48 48.35 8.99
CA LEU A 215 -18.72 49.75 9.36
C LEU A 215 -19.43 50.59 8.27
N CYS A 216 -20.25 49.96 7.42
CA CYS A 216 -20.85 50.61 6.25
C CYS A 216 -21.81 51.75 6.64
N ARG A 217 -22.52 51.63 7.77
CA ARG A 217 -23.44 52.64 8.32
C ARG A 217 -22.92 53.34 9.58
N SER A 218 -21.68 53.07 9.98
CA SER A 218 -21.11 53.62 11.20
C SER A 218 -20.81 55.12 11.08
N ASN A 219 -21.13 55.87 12.13
CA ASN A 219 -20.70 57.26 12.33
C ASN A 219 -19.39 57.35 13.14
N SER A 220 -18.92 56.25 13.72
CA SER A 220 -17.74 56.16 14.59
C SER A 220 -16.63 55.30 13.97
N ARG A 221 -16.41 55.47 12.66
CA ARG A 221 -15.58 54.54 11.86
C ARG A 221 -14.16 54.39 12.36
N ASP A 222 -13.49 55.49 12.69
CA ASP A 222 -12.08 55.46 13.09
C ASP A 222 -11.90 54.78 14.45
N GLU A 223 -12.75 55.13 15.43
CA GLU A 223 -12.74 54.53 16.77
C GLU A 223 -13.02 53.01 16.71
N LEU A 224 -14.05 52.59 15.98
CA LEU A 224 -14.38 51.16 15.85
C LEU A 224 -13.31 50.40 15.07
N LYS A 225 -12.71 51.03 14.07
CA LYS A 225 -11.58 50.43 13.34
C LYS A 225 -10.40 50.16 14.26
N GLU A 226 -10.02 51.14 15.10
CA GLU A 226 -8.94 50.95 16.08
C GLU A 226 -9.28 49.86 17.09
N LEU A 227 -10.50 49.87 17.63
CA LEU A 227 -10.98 48.85 18.57
C LEU A 227 -10.92 47.43 17.97
N ILE A 228 -11.36 47.28 16.71
CA ILE A 228 -11.33 46.00 15.99
C ILE A 228 -9.90 45.53 15.82
N ILE A 229 -9.02 46.40 15.31
CA ILE A 229 -7.61 46.04 15.09
C ILE A 229 -6.94 45.65 16.41
N SER A 230 -7.06 46.46 17.46
CA SER A 230 -6.37 46.23 18.72
C SER A 230 -6.80 44.91 19.38
N LYS A 231 -8.11 44.68 19.48
CA LYS A 231 -8.65 43.49 20.16
C LYS A 231 -8.47 42.23 19.33
N THR A 232 -8.71 42.27 18.01
CA THR A 232 -8.53 41.09 17.16
C THR A 232 -7.06 40.68 17.10
N THR A 233 -6.12 41.63 17.05
CA THR A 233 -4.68 41.30 17.11
C THR A 233 -4.30 40.68 18.46
N ALA A 234 -4.77 41.24 19.58
CA ALA A 234 -4.46 40.72 20.92
C ALA A 234 -4.99 39.29 21.15
N SER A 235 -6.18 38.98 20.61
CA SER A 235 -6.84 37.68 20.80
C SER A 235 -6.50 36.63 19.75
N ALA A 236 -5.75 36.98 18.69
CA ALA A 236 -5.42 36.02 17.63
C ALA A 236 -4.48 34.89 18.09
N HIS A 237 -3.68 35.11 19.14
CA HIS A 237 -2.77 34.11 19.73
C HIS A 237 -1.95 33.30 18.70
N GLY A 238 -1.44 33.95 17.66
CA GLY A 238 -0.65 33.31 16.60
C GLY A 238 -1.45 32.69 15.44
N MET A 239 -2.78 32.78 15.45
CA MET A 239 -3.69 32.20 14.45
C MET A 239 -4.24 33.26 13.49
N PHE A 240 -3.72 33.30 12.27
CA PHE A 240 -4.30 34.11 11.18
C PHE A 240 -5.75 33.73 10.88
N ARG A 241 -6.06 32.43 10.97
CA ARG A 241 -7.41 31.93 10.71
C ARG A 241 -8.44 32.50 11.67
N TRP A 242 -8.11 32.55 12.96
CA TRP A 242 -8.99 33.10 14.00
C TRP A 242 -9.25 34.58 13.73
N ALA A 243 -8.19 35.34 13.41
CA ALA A 243 -8.28 36.75 13.11
C ALA A 243 -9.16 37.02 11.86
N SER A 244 -8.91 36.29 10.78
CA SER A 244 -9.69 36.37 9.54
C SER A 244 -11.17 36.06 9.77
N MET A 245 -11.47 34.99 10.49
CA MET A 245 -12.83 34.60 10.84
C MET A 245 -13.53 35.65 11.71
N GLN A 246 -12.80 36.30 12.63
CA GLN A 246 -13.38 37.32 13.50
C GLN A 246 -13.79 38.53 12.67
N LEU A 247 -12.92 39.00 11.78
CA LEU A 247 -13.24 40.12 10.88
C LEU A 247 -14.43 39.80 9.98
N GLN A 248 -14.52 38.56 9.47
CA GLN A 248 -15.65 38.12 8.65
C GLN A 248 -16.95 37.98 9.47
N TYR A 249 -16.87 37.50 10.71
CA TYR A 249 -18.01 37.44 11.63
C TYR A 249 -18.57 38.84 11.91
N LEU A 250 -17.69 39.83 12.10
CA LEU A 250 -18.11 41.22 12.30
C LEU A 250 -18.85 41.82 11.09
N CYS A 251 -18.58 41.33 9.88
CA CYS A 251 -19.32 41.74 8.68
C CYS A 251 -20.80 41.30 8.68
N LEU A 252 -21.22 40.44 9.62
CA LEU A 252 -22.63 40.08 9.81
C LEU A 252 -23.43 41.15 10.54
N PHE A 253 -22.77 42.10 11.19
CA PHE A 253 -23.40 43.15 11.97
C PHE A 253 -23.39 44.47 11.20
N THR A 254 -24.50 45.20 11.28
CA THR A 254 -24.65 46.50 10.62
C THR A 254 -24.55 47.66 11.61
N GLU A 255 -25.05 47.47 12.84
CA GLU A 255 -25.15 48.52 13.85
C GLU A 255 -23.89 48.54 14.76
N ASP A 256 -23.43 49.74 15.10
CA ASP A 256 -22.22 49.94 15.92
C ASP A 256 -22.31 49.24 17.28
N GLY A 257 -23.50 49.19 17.88
CA GLY A 257 -23.75 48.51 19.16
C GLY A 257 -23.47 47.01 19.11
N ASP A 258 -23.99 46.34 18.08
CA ASP A 258 -23.78 44.90 17.88
C ASP A 258 -22.30 44.56 17.67
N ILE A 259 -21.57 45.44 16.97
CA ILE A 259 -20.12 45.30 16.76
C ILE A 259 -19.38 45.43 18.09
N ARG A 260 -19.72 46.43 18.92
CA ARG A 260 -19.08 46.59 20.25
C ARG A 260 -19.36 45.40 21.16
N ASP A 261 -20.58 44.88 21.16
CA ASP A 261 -20.98 43.70 21.92
C ASP A 261 -20.20 42.46 21.46
N ALA A 262 -20.10 42.23 20.15
CA ALA A 262 -19.30 41.15 19.57
C ALA A 262 -17.82 41.27 19.93
N MET A 263 -17.26 42.49 19.90
CA MET A 263 -15.88 42.77 20.35
C MET A 263 -15.70 42.67 21.87
N GLY A 264 -16.79 42.68 22.64
CA GLY A 264 -16.80 42.40 24.08
C GLY A 264 -16.80 40.91 24.43
N ARG A 265 -17.22 40.05 23.49
CA ARG A 265 -17.42 38.60 23.71
C ARG A 265 -16.65 37.77 22.68
N LEU A 266 -15.33 37.98 22.63
CA LEU A 266 -14.47 37.27 21.70
C LEU A 266 -14.38 35.77 22.06
N PRO A 267 -14.48 34.86 21.07
CA PRO A 267 -14.31 33.44 21.32
C PRO A 267 -12.86 33.14 21.74
N PRO A 268 -12.63 32.28 22.75
CA PRO A 268 -11.30 31.99 23.26
C PRO A 268 -10.42 31.20 22.26
N ASP A 269 -11.04 30.46 21.34
CA ASP A 269 -10.36 29.61 20.37
C ASP A 269 -11.14 29.50 19.05
N LEU A 270 -10.57 28.78 18.07
CA LEU A 270 -11.20 28.55 16.78
C LEU A 270 -12.50 27.74 16.87
N ARG A 271 -12.59 26.79 17.81
CA ARG A 271 -13.75 25.90 17.95
C ARG A 271 -14.97 26.68 18.42
N GLU A 272 -14.81 27.52 19.44
CA GLU A 272 -15.86 28.41 19.92
C GLU A 272 -16.27 29.43 18.86
N GLN A 273 -15.32 29.90 18.04
CA GLN A 273 -15.65 30.76 16.91
C GLN A 273 -16.50 30.02 15.86
N TYR A 274 -16.16 28.77 15.52
CA TYR A 274 -17.01 27.94 14.65
C TYR A 274 -18.39 27.70 15.27
N ASN A 275 -18.49 27.44 16.58
CA ASN A 275 -19.77 27.30 17.29
C ASN A 275 -20.64 28.55 17.15
N GLN A 276 -20.07 29.73 17.38
CA GLN A 276 -20.79 31.00 17.25
C GLN A 276 -21.32 31.23 15.83
N VAL A 277 -20.48 31.04 14.81
CA VAL A 277 -20.89 31.21 13.41
C VAL A 277 -21.92 30.15 13.02
N TYR A 278 -21.70 28.88 13.38
CA TYR A 278 -22.63 27.79 13.10
C TYR A 278 -24.01 28.04 13.69
N ASN A 279 -24.09 28.37 14.98
CA ASN A 279 -25.35 28.63 15.67
C ASN A 279 -26.08 29.83 15.07
N LYS A 280 -25.36 30.85 14.63
CA LYS A 280 -25.96 32.00 13.95
C LYS A 280 -26.54 31.60 12.59
N LEU A 281 -25.80 30.83 11.79
CA LEU A 281 -26.23 30.40 10.46
C LEU A 281 -27.37 29.38 10.51
N SER A 282 -27.35 28.47 11.48
CA SER A 282 -28.37 27.43 11.65
C SER A 282 -29.70 27.95 12.21
N THR A 283 -29.72 29.13 12.83
CA THR A 283 -30.93 29.75 13.38
C THR A 283 -31.47 30.89 12.52
N MET A 284 -30.85 31.19 11.37
CA MET A 284 -31.36 32.22 10.46
C MET A 284 -32.73 31.81 9.89
N PRO A 285 -33.69 32.76 9.76
CA PRO A 285 -34.99 32.47 9.17
C PRO A 285 -34.87 31.93 7.73
N GLY A 286 -35.65 30.89 7.42
CA GLY A 286 -35.77 30.33 6.07
C GLY A 286 -35.24 28.90 5.97
N ASP A 287 -36.17 27.94 5.91
CA ASP A 287 -35.87 26.51 5.82
C ASP A 287 -34.94 26.21 4.64
N TYR A 288 -35.16 26.87 3.49
CA TYR A 288 -34.35 26.67 2.30
C TYR A 288 -32.87 27.02 2.50
N ARG A 289 -32.55 28.16 3.13
CA ARG A 289 -31.17 28.58 3.40
C ARG A 289 -30.46 27.58 4.30
N GLN A 290 -31.14 27.13 5.35
CA GLN A 290 -30.58 26.14 6.29
C GLN A 290 -30.34 24.79 5.61
N THR A 291 -31.25 24.35 4.74
CA THR A 291 -31.08 23.14 3.94
C THR A 291 -29.88 23.24 3.01
N ILE A 292 -29.75 24.32 2.23
CA ILE A 292 -28.58 24.50 1.33
C ILE A 292 -27.27 24.54 2.12
N PHE A 293 -27.24 25.23 3.25
CA PHE A 293 -26.06 25.26 4.14
C PHE A 293 -25.67 23.85 4.61
N LYS A 294 -26.61 23.10 5.18
CA LYS A 294 -26.35 21.73 5.65
C LYS A 294 -25.94 20.80 4.50
N ASN A 295 -26.63 20.88 3.35
CA ASN A 295 -26.32 20.07 2.19
C ASN A 295 -24.89 20.35 1.68
N ALA A 296 -24.50 21.62 1.56
CA ALA A 296 -23.16 21.99 1.13
C ALA A 296 -22.07 21.41 2.04
N LEU A 297 -22.27 21.47 3.36
CA LEU A 297 -21.34 20.88 4.33
C LEU A 297 -21.25 19.35 4.20
N CYS A 298 -22.39 18.65 4.14
CA CYS A 298 -22.41 17.20 3.98
C CYS A 298 -21.75 16.74 2.67
N TRP A 299 -22.05 17.42 1.54
CA TRP A 299 -21.43 17.13 0.25
C TRP A 299 -19.91 17.28 0.31
N LEU A 300 -19.39 18.37 0.88
CA LEU A 300 -17.93 18.53 1.05
C LEU A 300 -17.30 17.53 2.04
N LEU A 301 -18.06 17.05 3.03
CA LEU A 301 -17.56 16.05 3.99
C LEU A 301 -17.45 14.64 3.41
N SER A 302 -18.29 14.30 2.42
CA SER A 302 -18.53 12.89 2.06
C SER A 302 -18.56 12.60 0.56
N ALA A 303 -18.50 13.61 -0.32
CA ALA A 303 -18.42 13.38 -1.76
C ALA A 303 -17.22 12.48 -2.11
N GLN A 304 -17.43 11.59 -3.07
CA GLN A 304 -16.45 10.58 -3.50
C GLN A 304 -15.50 11.12 -4.57
N ILE A 305 -15.86 12.23 -5.22
CA ILE A 305 -15.03 12.99 -6.16
C ILE A 305 -15.28 14.48 -5.97
N THR A 306 -14.33 15.30 -6.43
CA THR A 306 -14.49 16.75 -6.37
C THR A 306 -15.50 17.16 -7.44
N LEU A 307 -16.60 17.80 -7.00
CA LEU A 307 -17.66 18.27 -7.88
C LEU A 307 -17.29 19.64 -8.45
N PRO A 308 -17.31 19.82 -9.79
CA PRO A 308 -17.29 21.13 -10.41
C PRO A 308 -18.44 22.01 -9.90
N THR A 309 -18.29 23.34 -9.98
CA THR A 309 -19.25 24.32 -9.43
C THR A 309 -20.69 24.03 -9.85
N ASP A 310 -20.95 23.77 -11.13
CA ASP A 310 -22.31 23.47 -11.65
C ASP A 310 -22.91 22.20 -11.05
N GLN A 311 -22.11 21.12 -10.95
CA GLN A 311 -22.52 19.87 -10.30
C GLN A 311 -22.75 20.05 -8.81
N PHE A 312 -21.90 20.81 -8.12
CA PHE A 312 -22.06 21.08 -6.70
C PHE A 312 -23.33 21.90 -6.41
N LEU A 313 -23.62 22.91 -7.22
CA LEU A 313 -24.86 23.70 -7.12
C LEU A 313 -26.10 22.83 -7.36
N ALA A 314 -26.05 21.90 -8.32
CA ALA A 314 -27.09 20.91 -8.48
C ALA A 314 -27.20 20.00 -7.24
N ALA A 315 -26.08 19.49 -6.74
CA ALA A 315 -25.99 18.58 -5.59
C ALA A 315 -26.72 19.13 -4.36
N VAL A 316 -26.38 20.35 -3.96
CA VAL A 316 -26.88 20.97 -2.73
C VAL A 316 -28.36 21.34 -2.80
N THR A 317 -28.93 21.41 -4.01
CA THR A 317 -30.36 21.70 -4.24
C THR A 317 -31.22 20.44 -4.44
N THR A 318 -30.58 19.27 -4.38
CA THR A 318 -31.24 17.96 -4.45
C THR A 318 -32.00 17.72 -3.14
N ILE A 319 -33.30 17.39 -3.22
CA ILE A 319 -34.22 17.23 -2.07
C ILE A 319 -34.39 18.49 -1.17
N PRO A 320 -35.05 19.56 -1.63
CA PRO A 320 -35.43 20.64 -0.73
C PRO A 320 -36.72 20.31 0.02
N TYR A 321 -36.67 20.53 1.33
CA TYR A 321 -37.84 20.61 2.18
C TYR A 321 -38.57 21.94 1.90
N GLY A 322 -39.87 21.88 1.57
CA GLY A 322 -40.69 23.06 1.29
C GLY A 322 -40.67 23.51 -0.18
N GLY A 323 -41.85 23.87 -0.73
CA GLY A 323 -42.05 24.10 -2.17
C GLY A 323 -41.44 25.39 -2.73
N LYS A 324 -41.24 25.38 -4.07
CA LYS A 324 -40.59 26.37 -4.96
C LYS A 324 -39.10 26.64 -4.69
N LYS A 325 -38.27 26.07 -5.57
CA LYS A 325 -36.81 26.26 -5.60
C LYS A 325 -36.46 27.54 -6.35
N THR A 326 -35.51 28.30 -5.81
CA THR A 326 -34.74 29.28 -6.59
C THR A 326 -33.41 28.64 -6.99
N PRO A 327 -32.92 28.85 -8.23
CA PRO A 327 -31.57 28.46 -8.57
C PRO A 327 -30.58 29.12 -7.60
N VAL A 328 -29.67 28.33 -7.04
CA VAL A 328 -28.63 28.84 -6.14
C VAL A 328 -27.42 29.20 -7.00
N SER A 329 -26.89 30.42 -6.84
CA SER A 329 -25.66 30.83 -7.52
C SER A 329 -24.42 30.49 -6.69
N GLN A 330 -23.25 30.61 -7.31
CA GLN A 330 -21.98 30.48 -6.63
C GLN A 330 -21.87 31.47 -5.45
N GLU A 331 -22.27 32.72 -5.67
CA GLU A 331 -22.26 33.78 -4.66
C GLU A 331 -23.20 33.44 -3.50
N THR A 332 -24.36 32.84 -3.79
CA THR A 332 -25.31 32.41 -2.76
C THR A 332 -24.71 31.34 -1.85
N ILE A 333 -23.96 30.35 -2.39
CA ILE A 333 -23.28 29.35 -1.55
C ILE A 333 -22.26 29.99 -0.63
N VAL A 334 -21.42 30.88 -1.17
CA VAL A 334 -20.41 31.61 -0.39
C VAL A 334 -21.08 32.47 0.69
N GLU A 335 -22.22 33.09 0.39
CA GLU A 335 -23.00 33.87 1.36
C GLU A 335 -23.63 32.99 2.45
N TYR A 336 -24.25 31.87 2.05
CA TYR A 336 -24.96 30.98 2.97
C TYR A 336 -24.02 30.24 3.91
N CYS A 337 -22.86 29.81 3.39
CA CYS A 337 -21.89 29.02 4.14
C CYS A 337 -20.79 29.87 4.78
N ASN A 338 -20.65 31.13 4.36
CA ASN A 338 -19.75 32.13 4.93
C ASN A 338 -18.34 31.53 5.15
N ASN A 339 -17.77 31.64 6.35
CA ASN A 339 -16.42 31.21 6.68
C ASN A 339 -16.17 29.70 6.58
N PHE A 340 -17.20 28.86 6.35
CA PHE A 340 -17.02 27.41 6.26
C PHE A 340 -16.49 26.96 4.89
N ILE A 341 -16.95 27.59 3.81
CA ILE A 341 -16.70 27.16 2.43
C ILE A 341 -16.08 28.30 1.64
N VAL A 342 -15.11 27.97 0.78
CA VAL A 342 -14.55 28.88 -0.22
C VAL A 342 -14.74 28.29 -1.61
N HIS A 343 -14.90 29.17 -2.60
CA HIS A 343 -14.83 28.81 -4.02
C HIS A 343 -13.39 28.94 -4.50
N ASP A 344 -12.89 27.88 -5.12
CA ASP A 344 -11.60 27.85 -5.79
C ASP A 344 -11.78 28.21 -7.26
N SER A 345 -11.47 29.45 -7.61
CA SER A 345 -11.67 29.94 -8.98
C SER A 345 -10.73 29.32 -10.00
N GLN A 346 -9.62 28.69 -9.58
CA GLN A 346 -8.69 28.04 -10.51
C GLN A 346 -9.18 26.64 -10.90
N LEU A 347 -9.71 25.91 -9.92
CA LEU A 347 -10.26 24.56 -10.15
C LEU A 347 -11.74 24.58 -10.51
N ASP A 348 -12.41 25.71 -10.30
CA ASP A 348 -13.86 25.88 -10.40
C ASP A 348 -14.63 24.86 -9.53
N THR A 349 -14.27 24.82 -8.25
CA THR A 349 -14.83 23.88 -7.27
C THR A 349 -15.04 24.57 -5.91
N PHE A 350 -15.84 23.96 -5.05
CA PHE A 350 -15.96 24.37 -3.64
C PHE A 350 -15.11 23.49 -2.73
N ARG A 351 -14.55 24.08 -1.68
CA ARG A 351 -13.81 23.36 -0.64
C ARG A 351 -14.00 24.00 0.73
N PHE A 352 -13.71 23.26 1.79
CA PHE A 352 -13.64 23.87 3.12
C PHE A 352 -12.57 24.95 3.15
N ALA A 353 -12.86 26.02 3.88
CA ALA A 353 -11.95 27.14 4.01
C ALA A 353 -10.65 26.76 4.74
N HIS A 354 -10.69 25.74 5.60
CA HIS A 354 -9.55 25.17 6.32
C HIS A 354 -9.90 23.79 6.89
N LEU A 355 -8.93 22.90 7.10
CA LEU A 355 -9.14 21.58 7.71
C LEU A 355 -9.89 21.63 9.05
N SER A 356 -9.62 22.65 9.88
CA SER A 356 -10.30 22.82 11.17
C SER A 356 -11.82 22.99 11.06
N VAL A 357 -12.34 23.41 9.90
CA VAL A 357 -13.78 23.39 9.64
C VAL A 357 -14.30 21.96 9.62
N ARG A 358 -13.59 21.07 8.92
CA ARG A 358 -13.93 19.66 8.82
C ARG A 358 -13.88 18.98 10.19
N GLU A 359 -12.80 19.21 10.95
CA GLU A 359 -12.64 18.69 12.32
C GLU A 359 -13.82 19.10 13.21
N PHE A 360 -14.19 20.38 13.17
CA PHE A 360 -15.35 20.89 13.90
C PHE A 360 -16.67 20.22 13.53
N LEU A 361 -16.87 19.91 12.24
CA LEU A 361 -18.09 19.26 11.76
C LEU A 361 -18.13 17.77 12.10
N GLU A 362 -16.99 17.07 12.03
CA GLU A 362 -16.88 15.64 12.33
C GLU A 362 -17.22 15.30 13.79
N GLU A 363 -17.04 16.25 14.71
CA GLU A 363 -17.46 16.12 16.11
C GLU A 363 -18.98 16.21 16.32
N ARG A 364 -19.75 16.63 15.30
CA ARG A 364 -21.19 16.84 15.41
C ARG A 364 -21.97 15.64 14.86
N PRO A 365 -22.91 15.06 15.63
CA PRO A 365 -23.66 13.88 15.20
C PRO A 365 -24.38 14.03 13.85
N GLU A 366 -24.94 15.22 13.58
CA GLU A 366 -25.68 15.51 12.34
C GLU A 366 -24.80 15.49 11.07
N PHE A 367 -23.49 15.65 11.23
CA PHE A 367 -22.50 15.62 10.14
C PHE A 367 -21.62 14.38 10.19
N SER A 368 -21.93 13.42 11.07
CA SER A 368 -21.22 12.14 11.14
C SER A 368 -21.16 11.48 9.75
N LYS A 369 -20.11 10.68 9.50
CA LYS A 369 -19.95 9.96 8.23
C LYS A 369 -21.24 9.20 7.84
N PRO A 370 -21.90 8.44 8.74
CA PRO A 370 -23.21 7.83 8.45
C PRO A 370 -24.29 8.82 8.05
N SER A 371 -24.49 9.91 8.80
CA SER A 371 -25.55 10.88 8.54
C SER A 371 -25.36 11.64 7.22
N SER A 372 -24.14 12.13 6.97
CA SER A 372 -23.80 12.84 5.73
C SER A 372 -23.99 11.93 4.51
N ASN A 373 -23.52 10.68 4.58
CA ASN A 373 -23.68 9.73 3.48
C ASN A 373 -25.13 9.26 3.30
N SER A 374 -25.92 9.18 4.37
CA SER A 374 -27.36 8.87 4.27
C SER A 374 -28.09 9.95 3.47
N MET A 375 -27.82 11.23 3.76
CA MET A 375 -28.43 12.34 3.02
C MET A 375 -27.99 12.37 1.56
N ILE A 376 -26.69 12.15 1.28
CA ILE A 376 -26.20 12.10 -0.11
C ILE A 376 -26.78 10.89 -0.85
N ALA A 377 -26.88 9.72 -0.21
CA ALA A 377 -27.50 8.54 -0.81
C ALA A 377 -28.95 8.81 -1.20
N GLU A 378 -29.72 9.47 -0.32
CA GLU A 378 -31.07 9.92 -0.65
C GLU A 378 -31.08 10.86 -1.85
N ALA A 379 -30.19 11.87 -1.88
CA ALA A 379 -30.07 12.81 -2.99
C ALA A 379 -29.76 12.09 -4.32
N CYS A 380 -28.79 11.17 -4.32
CA CYS A 380 -28.45 10.39 -5.50
C CYS A 380 -29.61 9.52 -5.97
N LEU A 381 -30.29 8.82 -5.06
CA LEU A 381 -31.42 7.95 -5.40
C LEU A 381 -32.63 8.77 -5.89
N TRP A 382 -32.88 9.94 -5.30
CA TRP A 382 -33.88 10.89 -5.79
C TRP A 382 -33.58 11.29 -7.25
N THR A 383 -32.33 11.65 -7.57
CA THR A 383 -31.90 12.02 -8.93
C THR A 383 -32.13 10.88 -9.92
N VAL A 384 -31.72 9.66 -9.56
CA VAL A 384 -31.89 8.47 -10.39
C VAL A 384 -33.37 8.16 -10.64
N LEU A 385 -34.21 8.21 -9.60
CA LEU A 385 -35.63 7.88 -9.69
C LEU A 385 -36.43 8.96 -10.43
N CYS A 386 -36.04 10.24 -10.33
CA CYS A 386 -36.68 11.33 -11.08
C CYS A 386 -36.61 11.14 -12.60
N LYS A 387 -35.47 10.67 -13.13
CA LYS A 387 -35.31 10.40 -14.57
C LYS A 387 -36.27 9.34 -15.09
N ARG A 388 -36.62 8.36 -14.26
CA ARG A 388 -37.44 7.18 -14.61
C ARG A 388 -38.76 7.17 -13.83
N SER A 389 -39.32 8.34 -13.55
CA SER A 389 -40.55 8.47 -12.76
C SER A 389 -41.73 7.72 -13.41
N ASN A 390 -42.17 6.63 -12.78
CA ASN A 390 -43.40 5.89 -13.10
C ASN A 390 -44.46 6.08 -11.99
N SER A 391 -45.63 5.45 -12.13
CA SER A 391 -46.72 5.56 -11.13
C SER A 391 -46.31 5.13 -9.72
N GLU A 392 -45.45 4.12 -9.60
CA GLU A 392 -44.99 3.61 -8.31
C GLU A 392 -43.94 4.52 -7.68
N VAL A 393 -43.00 5.05 -8.47
CA VAL A 393 -42.06 6.08 -8.01
C VAL A 393 -42.82 7.31 -7.50
N GLN A 394 -43.88 7.72 -8.18
CA GLN A 394 -44.74 8.82 -7.71
C GLN A 394 -45.48 8.49 -6.41
N LYS A 395 -45.93 7.25 -6.22
CA LYS A 395 -46.52 6.81 -4.94
C LYS A 395 -45.49 6.81 -3.83
N LEU A 396 -44.28 6.28 -4.09
CA LEU A 396 -43.15 6.31 -3.16
C LEU A 396 -42.86 7.76 -2.75
N PHE A 397 -42.72 8.66 -3.72
CA PHE A 397 -42.40 10.07 -3.48
C PHE A 397 -43.47 10.73 -2.61
N ARG A 398 -44.76 10.49 -2.88
CA ARG A 398 -45.86 10.95 -2.02
C ARG A 398 -45.78 10.38 -0.61
N HIS A 399 -45.40 9.11 -0.46
CA HIS A 399 -45.29 8.44 0.84
C HIS A 399 -44.15 9.01 1.70
N ILE A 400 -42.98 9.28 1.10
CA ILE A 400 -41.80 9.80 1.81
C ILE A 400 -41.69 11.33 1.80
N GLY A 401 -42.67 12.02 1.19
CA GLY A 401 -42.72 13.48 1.12
C GLY A 401 -41.77 14.11 0.09
N TRP A 402 -41.23 13.33 -0.85
CA TRP A 402 -40.42 13.86 -1.96
C TRP A 402 -41.30 14.49 -3.04
N LYS A 403 -40.88 15.62 -3.60
CA LYS A 403 -41.58 16.32 -4.68
C LYS A 403 -40.84 16.18 -6.01
N LEU A 404 -41.60 16.11 -7.10
CA LEU A 404 -41.11 15.92 -8.48
C LEU A 404 -40.85 17.25 -9.23
N GLU A 405 -40.99 18.40 -8.56
CA GLU A 405 -40.99 19.74 -9.17
C GLU A 405 -39.59 20.29 -9.45
N VAL A 406 -38.78 19.62 -10.27
CA VAL A 406 -37.43 20.10 -10.62
C VAL A 406 -37.26 20.26 -12.11
N GLU A 407 -36.56 21.33 -12.50
CA GLU A 407 -36.09 21.48 -13.87
C GLU A 407 -35.22 20.28 -14.28
N PRO A 408 -35.48 19.66 -15.45
CA PRO A 408 -34.68 18.54 -15.97
C PRO A 408 -33.19 18.85 -16.13
N SER A 409 -32.79 20.13 -16.17
CA SER A 409 -31.42 20.60 -16.34
C SER A 409 -30.52 20.22 -15.16
N GLY A 410 -30.91 20.55 -13.92
CA GLY A 410 -30.11 20.27 -12.72
C GLY A 410 -29.98 18.77 -12.39
N VAL A 411 -31.02 17.98 -12.71
CA VAL A 411 -31.00 16.52 -12.55
C VAL A 411 -29.95 15.89 -13.47
N ARG A 412 -29.80 16.38 -14.71
CA ARG A 412 -28.79 15.91 -15.66
C ARG A 412 -27.37 16.24 -15.21
N THR A 413 -27.16 17.36 -14.51
CA THR A 413 -25.83 17.83 -14.12
C THR A 413 -25.12 16.92 -13.11
N ILE A 414 -25.86 16.28 -12.19
CA ILE A 414 -25.30 15.35 -11.19
C ILE A 414 -25.65 13.88 -11.45
N GLU A 415 -26.27 13.58 -12.59
CA GLU A 415 -26.79 12.26 -12.88
C GLU A 415 -25.71 11.18 -12.85
N ASP A 416 -24.55 11.43 -13.47
CA ASP A 416 -23.46 10.46 -13.52
C ASP A 416 -22.92 10.18 -12.12
N TYR A 417 -22.69 11.23 -11.31
CA TYR A 417 -22.31 11.06 -9.92
C TYR A 417 -23.33 10.21 -9.16
N ALA A 418 -24.61 10.56 -9.26
CA ALA A 418 -25.67 9.86 -8.58
C ALA A 418 -25.75 8.38 -8.99
N ARG A 419 -25.63 8.10 -10.29
CA ARG A 419 -25.68 6.75 -10.85
C ARG A 419 -24.56 5.86 -10.34
N TYR A 420 -23.33 6.39 -10.23
CA TYR A 420 -22.16 5.59 -9.86
C TYR A 420 -21.89 5.54 -8.35
N TYR A 421 -22.20 6.60 -7.59
CA TYR A 421 -21.77 6.69 -6.19
C TYR A 421 -22.87 6.45 -5.15
N TRP A 422 -24.15 6.38 -5.54
CA TRP A 422 -25.21 6.07 -4.57
C TRP A 422 -24.96 4.79 -3.75
N PRO A 423 -24.40 3.68 -4.30
CA PRO A 423 -24.18 2.47 -3.50
C PRO A 423 -23.07 2.66 -2.46
N ALA A 424 -22.01 3.39 -2.81
CA ALA A 424 -20.92 3.72 -1.89
C ALA A 424 -21.42 4.60 -0.74
N HIS A 425 -22.28 5.58 -1.03
CA HIS A 425 -22.95 6.37 0.00
C HIS A 425 -23.91 5.53 0.85
N GLY A 426 -24.69 4.62 0.23
CA GLY A 426 -25.56 3.69 0.96
C GLY A 426 -24.79 2.80 1.93
N ARG A 427 -23.64 2.28 1.52
CA ARG A 427 -22.72 1.53 2.40
C ARG A 427 -22.21 2.41 3.53
N ALA A 428 -21.71 3.60 3.21
CA ALA A 428 -21.16 4.53 4.20
C ALA A 428 -22.21 5.10 5.17
N ALA A 429 -23.50 5.05 4.80
CA ALA A 429 -24.62 5.47 5.66
C ALA A 429 -24.81 4.56 6.88
N GLY A 430 -24.25 3.34 6.89
CA GLY A 430 -24.28 2.43 8.03
C GLY A 430 -25.69 2.26 8.60
N ALA A 431 -25.85 2.34 9.93
CA ALA A 431 -27.14 2.19 10.59
C ALA A 431 -28.22 3.22 10.16
N CYS A 432 -27.85 4.39 9.62
CA CYS A 432 -28.82 5.40 9.15
C CYS A 432 -29.73 4.86 8.04
N ARG A 433 -29.25 3.90 7.22
CA ARG A 433 -30.04 3.27 6.16
C ARG A 433 -31.11 2.29 6.66
N LYS A 434 -31.07 1.88 7.94
CA LYS A 434 -32.02 0.91 8.54
C LYS A 434 -33.38 1.54 8.91
N SER A 435 -33.56 2.85 8.71
CA SER A 435 -34.80 3.56 9.02
C SER A 435 -35.01 4.76 8.08
N GLY A 436 -36.14 5.45 8.19
CA GLY A 436 -36.42 6.68 7.43
C GLY A 436 -36.61 6.49 5.92
N ASN A 437 -36.35 7.57 5.17
CA ASN A 437 -36.59 7.64 3.73
C ASN A 437 -35.66 6.71 2.95
N LEU A 438 -34.36 6.70 3.27
CA LEU A 438 -33.39 5.84 2.60
C LEU A 438 -33.81 4.36 2.62
N ARG A 439 -34.28 3.83 3.76
CA ARG A 439 -34.79 2.46 3.84
C ARG A 439 -35.97 2.22 2.90
N ALA A 440 -36.94 3.13 2.89
CA ALA A 440 -38.13 2.99 2.06
C ALA A 440 -37.78 2.98 0.57
N VAL A 441 -36.83 3.82 0.16
CA VAL A 441 -36.33 3.91 -1.22
C VAL A 441 -35.55 2.65 -1.59
N LEU A 442 -34.66 2.15 -0.74
CA LEU A 442 -33.91 0.91 -0.98
C LEU A 442 -34.86 -0.29 -1.08
N LYS A 443 -35.85 -0.41 -0.19
CA LYS A 443 -36.88 -1.44 -0.31
C LYS A 443 -37.66 -1.35 -1.62
N HIS A 444 -38.04 -0.14 -2.05
CA HIS A 444 -38.72 0.05 -3.32
C HIS A 444 -37.85 -0.37 -4.52
N LEU A 445 -36.55 -0.04 -4.49
CA LEU A 445 -35.62 -0.40 -5.56
C LEU A 445 -35.41 -1.91 -5.66
N PHE A 446 -35.24 -2.60 -4.53
CA PHE A 446 -34.81 -4.00 -4.51
C PHE A 446 -35.92 -5.03 -4.32
N LEU A 447 -37.10 -4.65 -3.78
CA LEU A 447 -38.12 -5.61 -3.35
C LEU A 447 -39.48 -5.44 -4.02
N ASP A 448 -39.71 -4.35 -4.76
CA ASP A 448 -40.92 -4.16 -5.57
C ASP A 448 -40.84 -4.95 -6.91
N GLU A 449 -40.37 -6.21 -6.81
CA GLU A 449 -40.00 -7.09 -7.93
C GLU A 449 -41.05 -8.16 -8.26
N LYS A 450 -42.15 -8.26 -7.50
CA LYS A 450 -43.12 -9.35 -7.70
C LYS A 450 -43.81 -9.37 -9.07
N ASP A 451 -43.77 -8.27 -9.85
CA ASP A 451 -44.53 -8.16 -11.12
C ASP A 451 -43.74 -7.64 -12.36
N LYS A 452 -42.44 -7.28 -12.27
CA LYS A 452 -41.86 -6.35 -13.26
C LYS A 452 -40.66 -6.81 -14.11
N GLY A 453 -39.92 -7.86 -13.75
CA GLY A 453 -38.78 -8.34 -14.55
C GLY A 453 -37.86 -7.20 -15.04
N ASP A 454 -37.60 -7.14 -16.35
CA ASP A 454 -36.70 -6.14 -16.98
C ASP A 454 -37.23 -4.68 -16.95
N THR A 455 -38.44 -4.46 -16.45
CA THR A 455 -39.08 -3.13 -16.33
C THR A 455 -39.02 -2.55 -14.91
N SER A 456 -38.37 -3.24 -13.97
CA SER A 456 -38.16 -2.74 -12.60
C SER A 456 -37.27 -1.49 -12.58
N SER A 457 -37.43 -0.63 -11.57
CA SER A 457 -36.59 0.56 -11.39
C SER A 457 -35.10 0.21 -11.32
N MET A 458 -34.79 -0.94 -10.71
CA MET A 458 -33.43 -1.47 -10.63
C MET A 458 -32.94 -1.97 -12.00
N ALA A 459 -33.74 -2.74 -12.73
CA ALA A 459 -33.38 -3.22 -14.07
C ALA A 459 -33.10 -2.07 -15.06
N LEU A 460 -33.88 -0.97 -14.97
CA LEU A 460 -33.65 0.23 -15.79
C LEU A 460 -32.40 1.00 -15.36
N LEU A 461 -32.13 1.10 -14.05
CA LEU A 461 -30.88 1.68 -13.55
C LEU A 461 -29.67 0.88 -14.04
N ILE A 462 -29.78 -0.44 -14.05
CA ILE A 462 -28.77 -1.37 -14.54
C ILE A 462 -28.51 -1.15 -16.04
N GLN A 463 -29.58 -1.07 -16.84
CA GLN A 463 -29.45 -0.76 -18.26
C GLN A 463 -28.74 0.58 -18.48
N ASP A 464 -29.03 1.61 -17.68
CA ASP A 464 -28.35 2.91 -17.78
C ASP A 464 -26.86 2.83 -17.39
N VAL A 465 -26.50 2.02 -16.39
CA VAL A 465 -25.10 1.78 -16.01
C VAL A 465 -24.35 1.01 -17.10
N LEU A 466 -24.99 -0.01 -17.68
CA LEU A 466 -24.39 -0.88 -18.70
C LEU A 466 -24.35 -0.24 -20.10
N ALA A 467 -25.34 0.57 -20.44
CA ALA A 467 -25.47 1.26 -21.73
C ALA A 467 -24.76 2.62 -21.77
N GLY A 468 -24.46 3.21 -20.61
CA GLY A 468 -23.69 4.45 -20.53
C GLY A 468 -22.33 4.27 -21.21
N GLN A 469 -22.04 5.08 -22.23
CA GLN A 469 -20.68 5.21 -22.71
C GLN A 469 -19.82 5.63 -21.53
N ILE A 470 -18.71 4.92 -21.36
CA ILE A 470 -17.71 5.21 -20.33
C ILE A 470 -17.26 6.65 -20.60
N PRO A 471 -17.57 7.63 -19.73
CA PRO A 471 -16.84 8.88 -19.81
C PRO A 471 -15.37 8.49 -19.63
N ASN A 472 -14.49 8.90 -20.54
CA ASN A 472 -13.05 8.59 -20.48
C ASN A 472 -12.37 9.41 -19.36
N ASP A 473 -13.06 9.51 -18.23
CA ASP A 473 -12.78 10.36 -17.10
C ASP A 473 -12.38 9.45 -15.94
N TYR A 474 -11.09 9.53 -15.62
CA TYR A 474 -10.45 8.75 -14.57
C TYR A 474 -11.13 8.89 -13.21
N ARG A 475 -11.89 9.98 -12.98
CA ARG A 475 -12.65 10.24 -11.75
C ARG A 475 -13.63 9.12 -11.40
N TYR A 476 -14.23 8.44 -12.38
CA TYR A 476 -15.29 7.45 -12.17
C TYR A 476 -14.82 5.99 -12.27
N ILE A 477 -13.56 5.72 -12.63
CA ILE A 477 -13.11 4.39 -13.07
C ILE A 477 -13.20 3.33 -11.95
N LEU A 478 -12.84 3.67 -10.71
CA LEU A 478 -12.80 2.71 -9.60
C LEU A 478 -14.20 2.21 -9.22
N THR A 479 -15.13 3.12 -8.95
CA THR A 479 -16.50 2.77 -8.57
C THR A 479 -17.29 2.14 -9.72
N LYS A 480 -17.00 2.57 -10.96
CA LYS A 480 -17.51 1.91 -12.16
C LYS A 480 -17.07 0.45 -12.23
N HIS A 481 -15.81 0.14 -11.93
CA HIS A 481 -15.32 -1.23 -11.92
C HIS A 481 -16.06 -2.07 -10.88
N TRP A 482 -16.45 -1.49 -9.75
CA TRP A 482 -17.17 -2.20 -8.68
C TRP A 482 -18.60 -2.58 -9.09
N ILE A 483 -19.36 -1.64 -9.66
CA ILE A 483 -20.72 -1.96 -10.15
C ILE A 483 -20.64 -2.92 -11.34
N TRP A 484 -19.64 -2.77 -12.21
CA TRP A 484 -19.41 -3.69 -13.32
C TRP A 484 -19.04 -5.10 -12.84
N ALA A 485 -18.26 -5.21 -11.76
CA ALA A 485 -17.92 -6.48 -11.14
C ALA A 485 -19.14 -7.20 -10.56
N CYS A 486 -20.23 -6.49 -10.28
CA CYS A 486 -21.49 -7.08 -9.82
C CYS A 486 -22.35 -7.65 -10.98
N ARG A 487 -22.02 -7.35 -12.25
CA ARG A 487 -22.81 -7.77 -13.41
C ARG A 487 -23.05 -9.29 -13.39
N PRO A 488 -24.29 -9.78 -13.55
CA PRO A 488 -24.56 -11.22 -13.64
C PRO A 488 -23.84 -11.84 -14.84
N GLY A 489 -23.31 -13.05 -14.66
CA GLY A 489 -22.79 -13.88 -15.74
C GLY A 489 -23.90 -14.41 -16.65
N SER A 490 -23.54 -15.01 -17.78
CA SER A 490 -24.51 -15.63 -18.71
C SER A 490 -25.41 -16.67 -18.05
N ASP A 491 -24.88 -17.34 -17.03
CA ASP A 491 -25.53 -18.47 -16.37
C ASP A 491 -26.37 -18.02 -15.16
N SER A 492 -26.37 -16.72 -14.84
CA SER A 492 -27.16 -16.13 -13.75
C SER A 492 -28.39 -15.39 -14.29
N PRO A 493 -29.53 -15.43 -13.59
CA PRO A 493 -30.71 -14.66 -13.98
C PRO A 493 -30.36 -13.17 -14.14
N PRO A 494 -30.77 -12.49 -15.23
CA PRO A 494 -30.48 -11.07 -15.44
C PRO A 494 -30.95 -10.17 -14.29
N GLN A 495 -32.01 -10.58 -13.58
CA GLN A 495 -32.59 -9.86 -12.45
C GLN A 495 -31.75 -9.98 -11.15
N SER A 496 -30.73 -10.86 -11.12
CA SER A 496 -29.91 -11.13 -9.92
C SER A 496 -28.90 -10.03 -9.56
N LEU A 497 -28.76 -8.97 -10.36
CA LEU A 497 -27.85 -7.86 -10.06
C LEU A 497 -28.19 -7.14 -8.75
N GLY A 498 -29.47 -7.11 -8.35
CA GLY A 498 -29.86 -6.62 -7.03
C GLY A 498 -29.18 -7.40 -5.89
N LEU A 499 -29.10 -8.73 -6.02
CA LEU A 499 -28.41 -9.60 -5.04
C LEU A 499 -26.91 -9.29 -5.00
N PHE A 500 -26.25 -9.17 -6.16
CA PHE A 500 -24.81 -8.86 -6.20
C PHE A 500 -24.50 -7.47 -5.63
N ILE A 501 -25.31 -6.45 -5.93
CA ILE A 501 -25.13 -5.09 -5.38
C ILE A 501 -25.37 -5.10 -3.87
N ALA A 502 -26.38 -5.81 -3.38
CA ALA A 502 -26.60 -5.96 -1.94
C ALA A 502 -25.37 -6.59 -1.25
N CYS A 503 -24.80 -7.66 -1.83
CA CYS A 503 -23.56 -8.28 -1.34
C CYS A 503 -22.35 -7.35 -1.42
N ALA A 504 -22.18 -6.58 -2.50
CA ALA A 504 -21.00 -5.73 -2.70
C ALA A 504 -21.00 -4.47 -1.82
N PHE A 505 -22.18 -3.95 -1.47
CA PHE A 505 -22.34 -2.67 -0.76
C PHE A 505 -22.92 -2.81 0.65
N ASP A 506 -22.95 -4.02 1.21
CA ASP A 506 -23.38 -4.29 2.58
C ASP A 506 -24.80 -3.78 2.88
N LEU A 507 -25.75 -4.06 1.98
CA LEU A 507 -27.17 -3.71 2.17
C LEU A 507 -27.90 -4.75 3.02
N GLU A 508 -27.39 -4.97 4.24
CA GLU A 508 -27.87 -5.99 5.19
C GLU A 508 -29.37 -5.86 5.54
N GLU A 509 -29.95 -4.66 5.46
CA GLU A 509 -31.37 -4.43 5.71
C GLU A 509 -32.29 -5.13 4.71
N LEU A 510 -31.75 -5.55 3.57
CA LEU A 510 -32.44 -6.32 2.55
C LEU A 510 -32.28 -7.84 2.77
N GLU A 511 -31.44 -8.29 3.71
CA GLU A 511 -30.99 -9.69 3.80
C GLU A 511 -32.17 -10.68 3.90
N LYS A 512 -33.13 -10.43 4.81
CA LYS A 512 -34.24 -11.34 5.13
C LYS A 512 -35.31 -11.38 4.05
N GLU A 513 -35.36 -10.35 3.22
CA GLU A 513 -36.38 -10.15 2.20
C GLU A 513 -35.86 -10.58 0.82
N LEU A 514 -34.57 -10.40 0.55
CA LEU A 514 -33.93 -10.67 -0.74
C LEU A 514 -33.30 -12.08 -0.82
N PHE A 515 -32.77 -12.61 0.29
CA PHE A 515 -32.05 -13.90 0.31
C PHE A 515 -32.90 -15.02 0.92
N VAL A 516 -34.08 -15.26 0.36
CA VAL A 516 -34.96 -16.38 0.75
C VAL A 516 -34.41 -17.69 0.16
N SER A 517 -34.51 -18.80 0.89
CA SER A 517 -33.85 -20.08 0.55
C SER A 517 -34.20 -20.64 -0.83
N GLU A 518 -35.42 -20.42 -1.31
CA GLU A 518 -35.86 -20.84 -2.65
C GLU A 518 -35.17 -20.06 -3.77
N ALA A 519 -34.76 -18.82 -3.49
CA ALA A 519 -34.16 -17.91 -4.47
C ALA A 519 -32.68 -18.24 -4.74
N LEU A 520 -31.99 -19.06 -3.94
CA LEU A 520 -30.54 -19.32 -4.08
C LEU A 520 -30.18 -20.67 -4.75
N THR A 521 -31.16 -21.30 -5.40
CA THR A 521 -31.04 -22.63 -6.03
C THR A 521 -30.27 -22.63 -7.36
N ALA A 522 -30.09 -21.46 -8.00
CA ALA A 522 -29.27 -21.29 -9.21
C ALA A 522 -27.81 -20.91 -8.88
N PRO A 523 -26.83 -21.21 -9.76
CA PRO A 523 -25.45 -20.76 -9.59
C PRO A 523 -25.33 -19.25 -9.86
N TYR A 524 -25.59 -18.43 -8.85
CA TYR A 524 -25.41 -16.98 -8.91
C TYR A 524 -23.93 -16.62 -8.97
N ARG A 525 -23.44 -16.32 -10.17
CA ARG A 525 -22.09 -15.85 -10.46
C ARG A 525 -22.11 -14.55 -11.24
N THR A 526 -21.19 -13.67 -10.89
CA THR A 526 -20.90 -12.47 -11.68
C THR A 526 -20.27 -12.85 -13.02
N ALA A 527 -20.19 -11.91 -13.96
CA ALA A 527 -19.49 -12.08 -15.24
C ALA A 527 -18.00 -12.39 -15.05
N GLY A 528 -17.42 -11.97 -13.91
CA GLY A 528 -16.06 -12.33 -13.49
C GLY A 528 -15.97 -13.66 -12.74
N GLY A 529 -17.05 -14.47 -12.71
CA GLY A 529 -17.08 -15.79 -12.10
C GLY A 529 -17.28 -15.82 -10.58
N ARG A 530 -17.30 -14.69 -9.87
CA ARG A 530 -17.46 -14.67 -8.39
C ARG A 530 -18.89 -14.97 -7.95
N SER A 531 -19.03 -15.77 -6.91
CA SER A 531 -20.30 -16.06 -6.22
C SER A 531 -20.78 -14.88 -5.36
N LEU A 532 -22.05 -14.94 -4.91
CA LEU A 532 -22.60 -14.01 -3.92
C LEU A 532 -21.80 -13.99 -2.61
N GLY A 533 -21.39 -15.17 -2.12
CA GLY A 533 -20.57 -15.31 -0.92
C GLY A 533 -19.20 -14.68 -1.11
N GLY A 534 -18.50 -15.00 -2.19
CA GLY A 534 -17.19 -14.42 -2.51
C GLY A 534 -17.26 -12.90 -2.65
N LEU A 535 -18.32 -12.37 -3.28
CA LEU A 535 -18.53 -10.93 -3.38
C LEU A 535 -18.82 -10.28 -2.02
N ALA A 536 -19.59 -10.92 -1.15
CA ALA A 536 -19.84 -10.44 0.21
C ALA A 536 -18.57 -10.45 1.05
N ALA A 537 -17.78 -11.52 0.99
CA ALA A 537 -16.50 -11.65 1.70
C ALA A 537 -15.49 -10.61 1.25
N ARG A 538 -15.30 -10.45 -0.07
CA ARG A 538 -14.42 -9.45 -0.68
C ARG A 538 -14.70 -8.03 -0.22
N ASN A 539 -15.97 -7.73 0.04
CA ASN A 539 -16.40 -6.40 0.40
C ASN A 539 -16.66 -6.24 1.90
N GLY A 540 -16.38 -7.24 2.75
CA GLY A 540 -16.61 -7.14 4.19
C GLY A 540 -18.10 -7.08 4.60
N SER A 541 -19.01 -7.61 3.77
CA SER A 541 -20.45 -7.66 4.04
C SER A 541 -20.81 -8.86 4.93
N LEU A 542 -20.27 -8.86 6.15
CA LEU A 542 -20.23 -10.02 7.06
C LEU A 542 -21.62 -10.52 7.50
N MET A 543 -22.61 -9.63 7.64
CA MET A 543 -23.98 -10.01 8.02
C MET A 543 -24.69 -10.77 6.89
N ILE A 544 -24.59 -10.26 5.66
CA ILE A 544 -25.10 -10.94 4.47
C ILE A 544 -24.39 -12.29 4.29
N LEU A 545 -23.06 -12.31 4.48
CA LEU A 545 -22.29 -13.55 4.42
C LEU A 545 -22.76 -14.56 5.47
N SER A 546 -23.01 -14.13 6.70
CA SER A 546 -23.55 -14.98 7.76
C SER A 546 -24.88 -15.62 7.36
N HIS A 547 -25.79 -14.84 6.77
CA HIS A 547 -27.06 -15.35 6.26
C HIS A 547 -26.90 -16.33 5.09
N LEU A 548 -25.94 -16.09 4.20
CA LEU A 548 -25.60 -17.00 3.09
C LEU A 548 -25.00 -18.33 3.59
N VAL A 549 -24.13 -18.28 4.60
CA VAL A 549 -23.48 -19.46 5.19
C VAL A 549 -24.49 -20.32 5.96
N ALA A 550 -25.50 -19.71 6.59
CA ALA A 550 -26.56 -20.42 7.30
C ALA A 550 -27.50 -21.23 6.40
N GLN A 551 -27.42 -21.08 5.07
CA GLN A 551 -28.24 -21.82 4.12
C GLN A 551 -27.80 -23.30 4.05
N LYS A 552 -28.78 -24.22 3.95
CA LYS A 552 -28.53 -25.68 3.94
C LYS A 552 -27.61 -26.16 2.80
N GLU A 553 -27.53 -25.42 1.70
CA GLU A 553 -26.74 -25.76 0.50
C GLU A 553 -25.35 -25.12 0.48
N PHE A 554 -24.92 -24.48 1.58
CA PHE A 554 -23.56 -23.92 1.66
C PHE A 554 -22.54 -25.06 1.82
N GLY A 555 -21.82 -25.39 0.75
CA GLY A 555 -20.86 -26.50 0.71
C GLY A 555 -19.40 -26.07 0.74
N VAL A 556 -18.49 -27.05 0.82
CA VAL A 556 -17.03 -26.86 0.94
C VAL A 556 -16.46 -25.97 -0.16
N SER A 557 -16.89 -26.17 -1.41
CA SER A 557 -16.38 -25.37 -2.54
C SER A 557 -16.72 -23.88 -2.41
N ARG A 558 -17.91 -23.54 -1.88
CA ARG A 558 -18.31 -22.14 -1.65
C ARG A 558 -17.56 -21.53 -0.46
N ALA A 559 -17.30 -22.32 0.58
CA ALA A 559 -16.51 -21.89 1.73
C ALA A 559 -15.06 -21.55 1.34
N ILE A 560 -14.44 -22.38 0.49
CA ILE A 560 -13.10 -22.12 -0.06
C ILE A 560 -13.11 -20.83 -0.87
N GLU A 561 -14.07 -20.67 -1.79
CA GLU A 561 -14.20 -19.46 -2.61
C GLU A 561 -14.33 -18.19 -1.75
N VAL A 562 -15.16 -18.23 -0.72
CA VAL A 562 -15.36 -17.13 0.24
C VAL A 562 -14.07 -16.75 0.97
N LEU A 563 -13.30 -17.73 1.42
CA LEU A 563 -12.02 -17.48 2.10
C LEU A 563 -10.95 -16.94 1.16
N GLU A 564 -10.93 -17.41 -0.09
CA GLU A 564 -9.97 -16.92 -1.10
C GLU A 564 -10.29 -15.51 -1.58
N ASP A 565 -11.57 -15.12 -1.64
CA ASP A 565 -12.00 -13.78 -2.04
C ASP A 565 -11.92 -12.74 -0.90
N ALA A 566 -11.76 -13.17 0.35
CA ALA A 566 -11.72 -12.28 1.51
C ALA A 566 -10.42 -11.45 1.56
N PRO A 567 -10.49 -10.14 1.89
CA PRO A 567 -9.32 -9.32 2.16
C PRO A 567 -8.54 -9.85 3.38
N PRO A 568 -7.20 -9.73 3.42
CA PRO A 568 -6.39 -10.23 4.54
C PRO A 568 -6.87 -9.80 5.93
N GLU A 569 -7.35 -8.57 6.06
CA GLU A 569 -7.89 -7.97 7.29
C GLU A 569 -9.22 -8.60 7.76
N ASP A 570 -10.05 -9.07 6.82
CA ASP A 570 -11.37 -9.63 7.09
C ASP A 570 -11.36 -11.16 7.11
N CYS A 571 -10.33 -11.80 6.55
CA CYS A 571 -10.16 -13.26 6.49
C CYS A 571 -10.42 -13.96 7.82
N LYS A 572 -9.96 -13.37 8.94
CA LYS A 572 -10.19 -13.92 10.28
C LYS A 572 -11.68 -13.95 10.65
N TYR A 573 -12.40 -12.87 10.41
CA TYR A 573 -13.84 -12.79 10.71
C TYR A 573 -14.65 -13.70 9.79
N VAL A 574 -14.29 -13.76 8.52
CA VAL A 574 -14.89 -14.69 7.55
C VAL A 574 -14.69 -16.14 7.99
N ALA A 575 -13.49 -16.51 8.45
CA ALA A 575 -13.21 -17.83 9.01
C ALA A 575 -14.08 -18.14 10.24
N MET A 576 -14.24 -17.19 11.16
CA MET A 576 -15.11 -17.37 12.34
C MET A 576 -16.58 -17.58 11.96
N ILE A 577 -17.11 -16.82 10.99
CA ILE A 577 -18.49 -17.00 10.49
C ILE A 577 -18.69 -18.42 9.92
N LEU A 578 -17.71 -18.91 9.16
CA LEU A 578 -17.75 -20.27 8.63
C LEU A 578 -17.74 -21.31 9.75
N VAL A 579 -16.91 -21.14 10.77
CA VAL A 579 -16.87 -22.04 11.93
C VAL A 579 -18.20 -22.06 12.68
N ASP A 580 -18.75 -20.89 13.00
CA ASP A 580 -19.90 -20.76 13.90
C ASP A 580 -21.19 -21.30 13.27
N LEU A 581 -21.37 -21.06 11.97
CA LEU A 581 -22.61 -21.32 11.27
C LEU A 581 -22.59 -22.61 10.45
N TRP A 582 -21.41 -23.08 10.05
CA TRP A 582 -21.27 -24.25 9.18
C TRP A 582 -20.69 -25.44 9.95
N LYS A 583 -21.54 -26.45 10.21
CA LYS A 583 -21.12 -27.70 10.88
C LYS A 583 -20.63 -28.71 9.86
N VAL A 584 -19.30 -28.91 9.85
CA VAL A 584 -18.59 -29.65 8.81
C VAL A 584 -18.07 -30.98 9.35
N ASN A 585 -18.07 -32.04 8.52
CA ASN A 585 -17.37 -33.27 8.86
C ASN A 585 -15.85 -33.12 8.72
N GLU A 586 -15.08 -33.98 9.37
CA GLU A 586 -13.62 -33.89 9.39
C GLU A 586 -12.99 -33.83 7.98
N GLN A 587 -13.47 -34.65 7.05
CA GLN A 587 -12.96 -34.67 5.68
C GLN A 587 -13.12 -33.33 4.95
N SER A 588 -14.26 -32.67 5.15
CA SER A 588 -14.55 -31.39 4.50
C SER A 588 -13.74 -30.24 5.13
N LYS A 589 -13.49 -30.30 6.45
CA LYS A 589 -12.57 -29.37 7.13
C LYS A 589 -11.14 -29.52 6.59
N ARG A 590 -10.67 -30.77 6.42
CA ARG A 590 -9.35 -31.09 5.83
C ARG A 590 -9.23 -30.52 4.41
N THR A 591 -10.19 -30.79 3.52
CA THR A 591 -10.19 -30.27 2.15
C THR A 591 -10.13 -28.75 2.10
N MET A 592 -10.90 -28.07 2.96
CA MET A 592 -10.95 -26.61 2.99
C MET A 592 -9.63 -25.99 3.44
N LEU A 593 -9.04 -26.50 4.53
CA LEU A 593 -7.73 -26.04 5.00
C LEU A 593 -6.63 -26.29 3.96
N THR A 594 -6.57 -27.48 3.35
CA THR A 594 -5.57 -27.78 2.32
C THR A 594 -5.65 -26.81 1.12
N ALA A 595 -6.87 -26.45 0.70
CA ALA A 595 -7.07 -25.55 -0.44
C ALA A 595 -6.73 -24.08 -0.13
N THR A 596 -6.96 -23.66 1.12
CA THR A 596 -6.90 -22.23 1.50
C THR A 596 -5.56 -21.80 2.11
N VAL A 597 -4.82 -22.71 2.76
CA VAL A 597 -3.56 -22.41 3.48
C VAL A 597 -2.53 -21.65 2.64
N SER A 598 -2.48 -21.86 1.32
CA SER A 598 -1.55 -21.15 0.43
C SER A 598 -1.94 -19.71 0.10
N LYS A 599 -3.18 -19.30 0.42
CA LYS A 599 -3.77 -18.02 -0.02
C LYS A 599 -4.25 -17.14 1.14
N ILE A 600 -4.70 -17.72 2.26
CA ILE A 600 -5.31 -16.97 3.37
C ILE A 600 -4.29 -16.50 4.41
N SER A 601 -4.66 -15.55 5.26
CA SER A 601 -3.79 -15.01 6.33
C SER A 601 -3.57 -16.03 7.46
N LEU A 602 -2.46 -15.88 8.19
CA LEU A 602 -2.12 -16.74 9.34
C LEU A 602 -3.21 -16.68 10.41
N GLU A 603 -3.73 -15.48 10.67
CA GLU A 603 -4.75 -15.21 11.67
C GLU A 603 -6.08 -15.93 11.36
N ALA A 604 -6.38 -16.15 10.07
CA ALA A 604 -7.54 -16.94 9.65
C ALA A 604 -7.29 -18.45 9.80
N ILE A 605 -6.09 -18.93 9.47
CA ILE A 605 -5.68 -20.33 9.69
C ILE A 605 -5.76 -20.68 11.18
N GLU A 606 -5.27 -19.78 12.04
CA GLU A 606 -5.37 -19.87 13.50
C GLU A 606 -6.82 -20.01 13.96
N ALA A 607 -7.70 -19.11 13.53
CA ALA A 607 -9.12 -19.13 13.93
C ALA A 607 -9.83 -20.43 13.51
N LEU A 608 -9.53 -20.97 12.33
CA LEU A 608 -10.06 -22.24 11.87
C LEU A 608 -9.56 -23.41 12.72
N LEU A 609 -8.24 -23.49 12.96
CA LEU A 609 -7.64 -24.60 13.71
C LEU A 609 -7.92 -24.57 15.21
N ASP A 610 -8.08 -23.39 15.80
CA ASP A 610 -8.53 -23.24 17.20
C ASP A 610 -9.94 -23.79 17.40
N SER A 611 -10.79 -23.66 16.40
CA SER A 611 -12.18 -24.09 16.48
C SER A 611 -12.39 -25.54 16.03
N TRP A 612 -11.45 -26.09 15.26
CA TRP A 612 -11.50 -27.44 14.68
C TRP A 612 -10.40 -28.33 15.26
N GLU A 613 -10.44 -28.55 16.59
CA GLU A 613 -9.45 -29.36 17.33
C GLU A 613 -9.35 -30.83 16.86
N ASP A 614 -10.36 -31.30 16.13
CA ASP A 614 -10.46 -32.64 15.56
C ASP A 614 -9.72 -32.81 14.23
N VAL A 615 -9.26 -31.73 13.60
CA VAL A 615 -8.63 -31.80 12.27
C VAL A 615 -7.15 -32.15 12.37
N GLU A 616 -6.80 -33.29 11.77
CA GLU A 616 -5.41 -33.67 11.60
C GLU A 616 -4.71 -32.83 10.52
N ILE A 617 -3.57 -32.23 10.88
CA ILE A 617 -2.72 -31.48 9.95
C ILE A 617 -1.99 -32.44 9.02
N THR A 618 -2.31 -32.37 7.72
CA THR A 618 -1.77 -33.27 6.70
C THR A 618 -0.46 -32.75 6.10
N GLN A 619 0.28 -33.63 5.40
CA GLN A 619 1.47 -33.22 4.65
C GLN A 619 1.16 -32.23 3.52
N GLU A 620 -0.01 -32.34 2.90
CA GLU A 620 -0.44 -31.42 1.83
C GLU A 620 -0.62 -29.99 2.33
N MET A 621 -1.17 -29.80 3.54
CA MET A 621 -1.29 -28.48 4.17
C MET A 621 0.09 -27.85 4.42
N ILE A 622 1.06 -28.65 4.86
CA ILE A 622 2.43 -28.18 5.09
C ILE A 622 3.11 -27.79 3.77
N LEU A 623 2.94 -28.60 2.73
CA LEU A 623 3.41 -28.28 1.38
C LEU A 623 2.79 -26.97 0.86
N ALA A 624 1.50 -26.77 1.09
CA ALA A 624 0.82 -25.53 0.71
C ALA A 624 1.39 -24.31 1.46
N ALA A 625 1.72 -24.45 2.75
CA ALA A 625 2.34 -23.38 3.55
C ALA A 625 3.78 -23.05 3.09
N VAL A 626 4.58 -24.09 2.80
CA VAL A 626 5.96 -23.94 2.30
C VAL A 626 6.01 -23.21 0.96
N ARG A 627 4.99 -23.39 0.11
CA ARG A 627 4.89 -22.76 -1.21
C ARG A 627 4.54 -21.28 -1.20
N ARG A 628 4.11 -20.74 -0.05
CA ARG A 628 3.73 -19.32 0.05
C ARG A 628 4.92 -18.43 -0.24
N LYS A 629 4.70 -17.31 -0.93
CA LYS A 629 5.74 -16.29 -1.13
C LYS A 629 5.87 -15.40 0.11
N ASP A 630 4.76 -15.21 0.83
CA ASP A 630 4.63 -14.37 2.01
C ASP A 630 4.39 -15.23 3.27
N ARG A 631 5.01 -14.83 4.38
CA ARG A 631 4.86 -15.45 5.71
C ARG A 631 4.93 -16.99 5.73
N SER A 632 5.67 -17.60 4.80
CA SER A 632 5.74 -19.07 4.68
C SER A 632 6.35 -19.70 5.93
N VAL A 633 7.34 -19.04 6.53
CA VAL A 633 8.01 -19.49 7.75
C VAL A 633 7.04 -19.55 8.92
N GLU A 634 6.29 -18.48 9.15
CA GLU A 634 5.36 -18.34 10.28
C GLU A 634 4.20 -19.32 10.15
N VAL A 635 3.60 -19.43 8.96
CA VAL A 635 2.49 -20.38 8.70
C VAL A 635 2.97 -21.82 8.83
N THR A 636 4.11 -22.17 8.24
CA THR A 636 4.67 -23.52 8.37
C THR A 636 4.99 -23.83 9.84
N LYS A 637 5.63 -22.92 10.57
CA LYS A 637 5.92 -23.09 12.00
C LYS A 637 4.65 -23.27 12.83
N PHE A 638 3.61 -22.50 12.56
CA PHE A 638 2.33 -22.61 13.25
C PHE A 638 1.68 -23.98 13.03
N LEU A 639 1.54 -24.41 11.77
CA LEU A 639 0.96 -25.72 11.42
C LEU A 639 1.74 -26.87 12.06
N LEU A 640 3.07 -26.80 12.07
CA LEU A 640 3.91 -27.82 12.69
C LEU A 640 3.73 -27.85 14.21
N SER A 641 3.64 -26.70 14.88
CA SER A 641 3.46 -26.61 16.33
C SER A 641 2.12 -27.18 16.83
N ARG A 642 1.09 -27.16 15.97
CA ARG A 642 -0.25 -27.68 16.29
C ARG A 642 -0.41 -29.16 16.00
N ARG A 643 0.54 -29.77 15.30
CA ARG A 643 0.47 -31.19 14.98
C ARG A 643 0.86 -32.03 16.21
N LYS A 644 0.04 -33.02 16.54
CA LYS A 644 0.29 -33.94 17.67
C LYS A 644 1.50 -34.86 17.46
N GLU A 645 1.86 -35.11 16.19
CA GLU A 645 3.01 -35.91 15.81
C GLU A 645 4.02 -35.07 15.04
N ASN A 646 5.30 -35.33 15.28
CA ASN A 646 6.39 -34.73 14.51
C ASN A 646 6.26 -35.05 13.02
N VAL A 647 6.51 -34.05 12.18
CA VAL A 647 6.35 -34.18 10.74
C VAL A 647 7.46 -34.98 10.13
N ARG A 648 7.10 -36.05 9.41
CA ARG A 648 8.05 -36.73 8.53
C ARG A 648 8.40 -35.79 7.38
N ILE A 649 9.63 -35.28 7.39
CA ILE A 649 10.17 -34.46 6.31
C ILE A 649 10.31 -35.36 5.08
N THR A 650 9.53 -35.11 4.04
CA THR A 650 9.59 -35.85 2.77
C THR A 650 10.40 -35.08 1.73
N GLN A 651 10.87 -35.78 0.70
CA GLN A 651 11.58 -35.16 -0.43
C GLN A 651 10.82 -33.97 -1.03
N ASN A 652 9.51 -34.13 -1.23
CA ASN A 652 8.68 -33.08 -1.81
C ASN A 652 8.66 -31.79 -0.96
N ILE A 653 8.61 -31.91 0.38
CA ILE A 653 8.64 -30.74 1.28
C ILE A 653 9.97 -29.99 1.15
N VAL A 654 11.06 -30.75 1.05
CA VAL A 654 12.41 -30.20 0.88
C VAL A 654 12.54 -29.50 -0.47
N GLU A 655 12.14 -30.14 -1.55
CA GLU A 655 12.18 -29.58 -2.90
C GLU A 655 11.40 -28.26 -2.99
N GLU A 656 10.21 -28.19 -2.41
CA GLU A 656 9.43 -26.95 -2.36
C GLU A 656 10.05 -25.88 -1.47
N THR A 657 10.70 -26.27 -0.37
CA THR A 657 11.45 -25.33 0.50
C THR A 657 12.61 -24.67 -0.24
N ILE A 658 13.32 -25.43 -1.07
CA ILE A 658 14.44 -24.95 -1.90
C ILE A 658 13.94 -24.00 -3.00
N LYS A 659 12.79 -24.29 -3.60
CA LYS A 659 12.16 -23.41 -4.60
C LYS A 659 11.72 -22.06 -4.00
N ASN A 660 11.49 -21.99 -2.69
CA ASN A 660 11.11 -20.76 -1.99
C ASN A 660 12.35 -19.92 -1.60
N HIS A 661 13.08 -19.44 -2.61
CA HIS A 661 14.40 -18.78 -2.51
C HIS A 661 14.54 -17.74 -1.39
N GLY A 662 13.47 -16.99 -1.06
CA GLY A 662 13.50 -15.96 -0.01
C GLY A 662 13.48 -16.50 1.42
N ASN A 663 12.91 -17.69 1.64
CA ASN A 663 12.64 -18.23 2.99
C ASN A 663 13.26 -19.61 3.24
N THR A 664 13.99 -20.18 2.27
CA THR A 664 14.55 -21.56 2.31
C THR A 664 15.26 -21.89 3.63
N ILE A 665 16.14 -20.99 4.11
CA ILE A 665 16.94 -21.22 5.33
C ILE A 665 16.06 -21.27 6.58
N PHE A 666 15.13 -20.34 6.71
CA PHE A 666 14.24 -20.27 7.87
C PHE A 666 13.24 -21.43 7.89
N LEU A 667 12.69 -21.78 6.72
CA LEU A 667 11.86 -22.98 6.55
C LEU A 667 12.64 -24.26 6.89
N ALA A 668 13.94 -24.33 6.54
CA ALA A 668 14.84 -25.41 6.94
C ALA A 668 14.83 -25.62 8.46
N GLN A 669 15.11 -24.54 9.18
CA GLN A 669 15.28 -24.55 10.62
C GLN A 669 13.96 -24.92 11.31
N VAL A 670 12.84 -24.39 10.81
CA VAL A 670 11.51 -24.73 11.29
C VAL A 670 11.20 -26.22 11.09
N LEU A 671 11.46 -26.77 9.89
CA LEU A 671 11.24 -28.19 9.60
C LEU A 671 12.16 -29.10 10.43
N LEU A 672 13.43 -28.73 10.60
CA LEU A 672 14.41 -29.50 11.37
C LEU A 672 14.10 -29.51 12.86
N SER A 673 13.65 -28.38 13.42
CA SER A 673 13.34 -28.25 14.85
C SER A 673 12.06 -28.96 15.25
N GLN A 674 11.12 -29.20 14.33
CA GLN A 674 9.78 -29.75 14.62
C GLN A 674 9.46 -31.07 13.88
N GLY A 675 10.39 -31.57 13.06
CA GLY A 675 10.23 -32.77 12.25
C GLY A 675 10.80 -34.05 12.87
N ARG A 676 10.29 -35.22 12.45
CA ARG A 676 10.94 -36.53 12.64
C ARG A 676 11.97 -36.69 11.53
N LYS A 677 13.23 -36.83 11.93
CA LYS A 677 14.38 -37.03 11.02
C LYS A 677 14.28 -38.36 10.24
N GLU A 678 13.45 -39.30 10.71
CA GLU A 678 13.13 -40.60 10.08
C GLU A 678 12.39 -40.43 8.74
N GLY A 679 13.11 -40.13 7.67
CA GLY A 679 12.54 -39.83 6.36
C GLY A 679 13.33 -38.79 5.57
N MET A 680 14.28 -38.09 6.21
CA MET A 680 15.28 -37.32 5.51
C MET A 680 16.00 -38.23 4.52
N ILE A 681 15.83 -37.91 3.24
CA ILE A 681 16.49 -38.63 2.18
C ILE A 681 17.92 -38.10 2.08
N ALA A 682 18.89 -39.01 1.93
CA ALA A 682 20.27 -38.63 1.72
C ALA A 682 20.40 -37.76 0.45
N PRO A 683 21.37 -36.83 0.38
CA PRO A 683 21.46 -35.84 -0.69
C PRO A 683 21.66 -36.44 -2.08
N ASP A 684 22.12 -37.68 -2.13
CA ASP A 684 22.31 -38.50 -3.33
C ASP A 684 21.00 -38.83 -4.08
N LYS A 685 19.83 -38.74 -3.43
CA LYS A 685 18.55 -39.00 -4.10
C LYS A 685 17.82 -37.74 -4.58
N PHE A 686 18.37 -36.55 -4.38
CA PHE A 686 17.82 -35.36 -5.03
C PHE A 686 18.10 -35.46 -6.54
N ASP A 687 17.07 -35.25 -7.36
CA ASP A 687 17.22 -35.29 -8.81
C ASP A 687 18.27 -34.27 -9.25
N THR A 688 19.18 -34.68 -10.14
CA THR A 688 20.15 -33.84 -10.85
C THR A 688 19.55 -32.60 -11.53
N ARG A 689 18.22 -32.53 -11.68
CA ARG A 689 17.46 -31.36 -12.17
C ARG A 689 17.24 -30.26 -11.13
N ILE A 690 17.38 -30.55 -9.84
CA ILE A 690 17.44 -29.51 -8.81
C ILE A 690 18.81 -28.88 -8.98
N GLU A 691 18.86 -27.70 -9.61
CA GLU A 691 20.08 -26.90 -9.60
C GLU A 691 20.60 -26.84 -8.16
N TRP A 692 21.86 -27.19 -7.94
CA TRP A 692 22.53 -27.07 -6.64
C TRP A 692 22.66 -25.58 -6.30
N SER A 693 21.54 -24.98 -5.92
CA SER A 693 21.39 -23.57 -5.60
C SER A 693 22.24 -23.24 -4.38
N SER A 694 22.65 -21.98 -4.24
CA SER A 694 23.42 -21.55 -3.06
C SER A 694 22.61 -21.78 -1.77
N GLU A 695 21.29 -21.71 -1.89
CA GLU A 695 20.28 -21.90 -0.86
C GLU A 695 20.15 -23.38 -0.47
N PHE A 696 20.18 -24.30 -1.46
CA PHE A 696 20.21 -25.74 -1.20
C PHE A 696 21.49 -26.15 -0.46
N LEU A 697 22.64 -25.60 -0.88
CA LEU A 697 23.92 -25.85 -0.22
C LEU A 697 23.91 -25.37 1.24
N LYS A 698 23.34 -24.20 1.52
CA LYS A 698 23.14 -23.68 2.89
C LYS A 698 22.19 -24.57 3.71
N TRP A 699 21.12 -25.07 3.08
CA TRP A 699 20.18 -26.02 3.69
C TRP A 699 20.87 -27.33 4.10
N VAL A 700 21.71 -27.91 3.22
CA VAL A 700 22.53 -29.09 3.53
C VAL A 700 23.49 -28.82 4.68
N GLY A 701 24.09 -27.63 4.74
CA GLY A 701 24.93 -27.22 5.89
C GLY A 701 24.17 -27.28 7.22
N LEU A 702 22.98 -26.68 7.27
CA LEU A 702 22.10 -26.70 8.45
C LEU A 702 21.68 -28.12 8.85
N LEU A 703 21.35 -28.97 7.87
CA LEU A 703 21.03 -30.37 8.14
C LEU A 703 22.19 -31.08 8.83
N LEU A 704 23.42 -30.88 8.33
CA LEU A 704 24.59 -31.56 8.89
C LEU A 704 24.91 -31.04 10.29
N ASP A 705 24.72 -29.74 10.56
CA ASP A 705 24.85 -29.15 11.89
C ASP A 705 23.90 -29.81 12.91
N GLU A 706 22.64 -30.05 12.52
CA GLU A 706 21.55 -30.56 13.37
C GLU A 706 21.45 -32.10 13.46
N VAL A 707 21.83 -32.85 12.43
CA VAL A 707 21.73 -34.33 12.38
C VAL A 707 23.02 -35.01 12.84
N GLY A 708 24.16 -34.32 12.84
CA GLY A 708 25.41 -34.87 13.35
C GLY A 708 25.89 -36.12 12.58
N GLU A 709 26.49 -37.09 13.30
CA GLU A 709 27.11 -38.29 12.70
C GLU A 709 26.12 -39.32 12.11
N GLU A 710 24.81 -39.17 12.30
CA GLU A 710 23.80 -40.08 11.74
C GLU A 710 23.61 -39.91 10.22
N PHE A 711 24.18 -38.85 9.65
CA PHE A 711 24.07 -38.54 8.23
C PHE A 711 25.20 -39.16 7.41
N THR A 712 24.86 -40.11 6.55
CA THR A 712 25.84 -40.75 5.65
C THR A 712 26.19 -39.82 4.49
N ILE A 713 27.35 -39.17 4.55
CA ILE A 713 27.90 -38.41 3.42
C ILE A 713 28.32 -39.39 2.32
N THR A 714 27.57 -39.43 1.21
CA THR A 714 27.85 -40.29 0.05
C THR A 714 28.77 -39.62 -0.97
N GLU A 715 29.31 -40.43 -1.88
CA GLU A 715 30.10 -39.96 -3.01
C GLU A 715 29.34 -39.04 -3.96
N GLU A 716 28.04 -39.27 -4.20
CA GLU A 716 27.23 -38.34 -5.00
C GLU A 716 27.04 -36.99 -4.31
N THR A 717 26.90 -36.96 -2.98
CA THR A 717 26.79 -35.72 -2.19
C THR A 717 28.04 -34.84 -2.37
N ILE A 718 29.22 -35.46 -2.32
CA ILE A 718 30.50 -34.76 -2.50
C ILE A 718 30.66 -34.35 -3.98
N ARG A 719 30.29 -35.23 -4.92
CA ARG A 719 30.38 -34.93 -6.37
C ARG A 719 29.57 -33.69 -6.74
N ALA A 720 28.39 -33.54 -6.16
CA ALA A 720 27.43 -32.54 -6.59
C ALA A 720 27.64 -31.15 -5.96
N THR A 721 28.34 -31.06 -4.83
CA THR A 721 28.79 -29.78 -4.24
C THR A 721 29.98 -29.15 -4.96
N GLY A 722 30.74 -29.91 -5.75
CA GLY A 722 31.92 -29.44 -6.49
C GLY A 722 31.65 -28.54 -7.72
N PHE A 723 30.39 -28.17 -7.99
CA PHE A 723 29.96 -27.51 -9.22
C PHE A 723 29.89 -25.97 -9.20
N ARG A 724 30.15 -25.27 -8.06
CA ARG A 724 30.00 -23.79 -7.98
C ARG A 724 31.13 -23.12 -7.20
N ASP A 725 31.51 -21.91 -7.61
CA ASP A 725 32.62 -21.13 -7.02
C ASP A 725 32.45 -20.81 -5.53
N ASP A 726 31.20 -20.81 -5.02
CA ASP A 726 30.85 -20.44 -3.64
C ASP A 726 30.74 -21.63 -2.67
N SER A 727 31.05 -22.86 -3.10
CA SER A 727 30.84 -24.08 -2.30
C SER A 727 32.00 -24.51 -1.40
N SER A 728 33.12 -23.77 -1.39
CA SER A 728 34.35 -24.12 -0.65
C SER A 728 34.08 -24.38 0.84
N ARG A 729 33.28 -23.53 1.51
CA ARG A 729 32.95 -23.68 2.94
C ARG A 729 32.13 -24.94 3.25
N LEU A 730 31.18 -25.30 2.39
CA LEU A 730 30.39 -26.51 2.59
C LEU A 730 31.21 -27.76 2.29
N MET A 731 32.08 -27.70 1.26
CA MET A 731 33.00 -28.79 0.93
C MET A 731 33.98 -29.05 2.08
N GLU A 732 34.52 -27.99 2.70
CA GLU A 732 35.33 -28.08 3.92
C GLU A 732 34.57 -28.80 5.03
N TYR A 733 33.34 -28.36 5.25
CA TYR A 733 32.47 -28.84 6.31
C TYR A 733 32.12 -30.33 6.10
N LEU A 734 31.79 -30.74 4.87
CA LEU A 734 31.54 -32.13 4.49
C LEU A 734 32.77 -33.01 4.67
N LEU A 735 33.95 -32.55 4.23
CA LEU A 735 35.20 -33.31 4.34
C LEU A 735 35.66 -33.46 5.80
N ARG A 736 35.43 -32.46 6.65
CA ARG A 736 35.74 -32.51 8.10
C ARG A 736 34.85 -33.46 8.88
N ARG A 737 33.55 -33.52 8.56
CA ARG A 737 32.58 -34.38 9.28
C ARG A 737 32.45 -35.78 8.71
N ARG A 738 33.00 -36.03 7.53
CA ARG A 738 33.11 -37.37 6.95
C ARG A 738 33.93 -38.28 7.86
N ARG A 739 33.43 -39.48 8.15
CA ARG A 739 34.22 -40.55 8.77
C ARG A 739 35.46 -40.82 7.92
N LYS A 740 36.66 -40.65 8.50
CA LYS A 740 37.96 -40.79 7.79
C LYS A 740 38.13 -42.16 7.11
N ASP A 741 37.41 -43.14 7.62
CA ASP A 741 37.32 -44.54 7.21
C ASP A 741 36.44 -44.79 5.98
N VAL A 742 35.69 -43.78 5.49
CA VAL A 742 35.05 -43.86 4.17
C VAL A 742 36.10 -43.47 3.12
N PRO A 743 36.41 -44.31 2.11
CA PRO A 743 37.25 -43.92 0.97
C PRO A 743 36.43 -43.14 -0.07
N ILE A 744 36.93 -42.02 -0.62
CA ILE A 744 36.31 -41.34 -1.77
C ILE A 744 36.78 -42.10 -3.00
N ALA A 745 35.88 -42.60 -3.86
CA ALA A 745 36.29 -43.23 -5.11
C ALA A 745 37.14 -42.28 -5.97
N THR A 746 38.14 -42.85 -6.64
CA THR A 746 39.01 -42.14 -7.58
C THR A 746 38.22 -41.37 -8.63
N SER A 747 37.10 -41.93 -9.11
CA SER A 747 36.24 -41.28 -10.10
C SER A 747 35.60 -39.98 -9.59
N VAL A 748 35.24 -39.91 -8.31
CA VAL A 748 34.65 -38.73 -7.66
C VAL A 748 35.71 -37.69 -7.37
N MET A 749 36.86 -38.13 -6.83
CA MET A 749 38.00 -37.26 -6.60
C MET A 749 38.47 -36.59 -7.90
N MET A 750 38.58 -37.37 -8.98
CA MET A 750 38.95 -36.83 -10.30
C MET A 750 37.88 -35.95 -10.93
N HIS A 751 36.61 -36.11 -10.55
CA HIS A 751 35.54 -35.24 -11.00
C HIS A 751 35.59 -33.87 -10.29
N ILE A 752 35.87 -33.84 -8.99
CA ILE A 752 36.01 -32.62 -8.17
C ILE A 752 37.29 -31.87 -8.58
N LEU A 753 38.40 -32.60 -8.71
CA LEU A 753 39.65 -32.13 -9.31
C LEU A 753 39.51 -31.79 -10.80
N GLY A 754 38.36 -31.90 -11.45
CA GLY A 754 38.19 -31.41 -12.83
C GLY A 754 37.57 -30.03 -12.90
N ARG A 755 36.93 -29.56 -11.81
CA ARG A 755 35.96 -28.46 -11.85
C ARG A 755 35.95 -27.53 -10.63
N SER A 756 36.76 -27.78 -9.61
CA SER A 756 36.78 -26.99 -8.36
C SER A 756 38.00 -26.07 -8.24
N ASN A 757 37.87 -24.92 -7.55
CA ASN A 757 38.94 -23.92 -7.36
C ASN A 757 40.12 -24.42 -6.48
N GLY A 758 41.22 -23.66 -6.47
CA GLY A 758 42.46 -24.01 -5.76
C GLY A 758 42.30 -24.22 -4.24
N ASP A 759 41.34 -23.54 -3.62
CA ASP A 759 41.05 -23.70 -2.18
C ASP A 759 40.42 -25.06 -1.87
N VAL A 760 39.50 -25.55 -2.72
CA VAL A 760 38.91 -26.90 -2.59
C VAL A 760 39.98 -27.99 -2.74
N VAL A 761 40.93 -27.80 -3.67
CA VAL A 761 42.03 -28.76 -3.85
C VAL A 761 42.97 -28.79 -2.65
N ARG A 762 43.27 -27.63 -2.06
CA ARG A 762 44.07 -27.56 -0.82
C ARG A 762 43.39 -28.29 0.33
N MET A 763 42.07 -28.15 0.48
CA MET A 763 41.34 -28.86 1.52
C MET A 763 41.29 -30.38 1.30
N LEU A 764 41.18 -30.84 0.05
CA LEU A 764 41.29 -32.26 -0.29
C LEU A 764 42.68 -32.82 0.04
N LEU A 765 43.75 -32.03 -0.11
CA LEU A 765 45.10 -32.41 0.32
C LEU A 765 45.22 -32.58 1.82
N ASP A 766 44.56 -31.72 2.59
CA ASP A 766 44.60 -31.77 4.06
C ASP A 766 43.76 -32.92 4.64
N HIS A 767 42.69 -33.33 3.95
CA HIS A 767 41.69 -34.29 4.48
C HIS A 767 41.70 -35.65 3.78
N CYS A 768 42.33 -35.80 2.62
CA CYS A 768 42.38 -37.05 1.85
C CYS A 768 43.81 -37.37 1.41
N GLU A 769 44.20 -38.66 1.43
CA GLU A 769 45.45 -39.11 0.82
C GLU A 769 45.36 -39.10 -0.71
N LEU A 770 45.51 -37.91 -1.30
CA LEU A 770 45.48 -37.68 -2.75
C LEU A 770 46.50 -38.53 -3.53
N GLY A 771 47.54 -39.02 -2.84
CA GLY A 771 48.65 -39.77 -3.44
C GLY A 771 48.25 -41.15 -3.96
N SER A 772 47.14 -41.69 -3.48
CA SER A 772 46.58 -42.94 -3.99
C SER A 772 45.77 -42.75 -5.28
N PHE A 773 45.35 -41.51 -5.59
CA PHE A 773 44.41 -41.17 -6.67
C PHE A 773 45.07 -40.61 -7.93
N ILE A 774 46.16 -39.86 -7.77
CA ILE A 774 46.92 -39.30 -8.89
C ILE A 774 47.88 -40.37 -9.43
N LYS A 775 47.43 -41.08 -10.47
CA LYS A 775 48.23 -42.09 -11.19
C LYS A 775 48.56 -41.60 -12.60
N LYS A 776 49.59 -42.20 -13.21
CA LYS A 776 50.04 -41.92 -14.58
C LYS A 776 48.91 -41.89 -15.61
N GLU A 777 47.88 -42.72 -15.39
CA GLU A 777 46.70 -42.86 -16.26
C GLU A 777 45.73 -41.66 -16.20
N ASN A 778 45.76 -40.86 -15.11
CA ASN A 778 44.75 -39.84 -14.84
C ASN A 778 45.31 -38.40 -14.75
N ILE A 779 46.59 -38.20 -15.07
CA ILE A 779 47.28 -36.88 -15.08
C ILE A 779 46.62 -35.86 -16.04
N ASN A 780 45.87 -36.33 -17.03
CA ASN A 780 45.21 -35.45 -18.01
C ASN A 780 44.08 -34.59 -17.41
N VAL A 781 43.61 -34.87 -16.19
CA VAL A 781 42.61 -34.04 -15.48
C VAL A 781 43.08 -32.59 -15.33
N PHE A 782 44.39 -32.35 -15.16
CA PHE A 782 44.95 -31.01 -15.02
C PHE A 782 44.79 -30.13 -16.28
N ARG A 783 44.46 -30.72 -17.43
CA ARG A 783 44.23 -29.99 -18.69
C ARG A 783 42.93 -29.16 -18.66
N GLN A 784 41.97 -29.53 -17.81
CA GLN A 784 40.67 -28.85 -17.74
C GLN A 784 40.73 -27.51 -16.98
N TYR A 785 41.82 -27.23 -16.27
CA TYR A 785 41.99 -26.04 -15.41
C TYR A 785 42.51 -24.78 -16.11
N GLY A 786 42.87 -24.84 -17.38
CA GLY A 786 43.39 -23.67 -18.11
C GLY A 786 44.51 -22.93 -17.36
N GLY A 787 44.26 -21.66 -17.03
CA GLY A 787 45.21 -20.78 -16.31
C GLY A 787 45.53 -21.21 -14.87
N ASP A 788 44.63 -21.92 -14.19
CA ASP A 788 44.76 -22.27 -12.77
C ASP A 788 45.56 -23.57 -12.56
N ALA A 789 45.87 -24.29 -13.64
CA ALA A 789 46.67 -25.52 -13.61
C ALA A 789 48.05 -25.31 -12.96
N LYS A 790 48.61 -24.10 -13.09
CA LYS A 790 49.90 -23.73 -12.51
C LYS A 790 49.88 -23.75 -10.99
N GLU A 791 48.84 -23.16 -10.39
CA GLU A 791 48.71 -23.04 -8.93
C GLU A 791 48.43 -24.39 -8.29
N LEU A 792 47.62 -25.23 -8.95
CA LEU A 792 47.31 -26.59 -8.53
C LEU A 792 48.54 -27.50 -8.46
N ILE A 793 49.49 -27.34 -9.39
CA ILE A 793 50.73 -28.12 -9.42
C ILE A 793 51.76 -27.59 -8.43
N LEU A 794 51.79 -26.27 -8.20
CA LEU A 794 52.59 -25.70 -7.11
C LEU A 794 52.11 -26.27 -5.76
N LEU A 795 50.79 -26.36 -5.55
CA LEU A 795 50.19 -27.00 -4.38
C LEU A 795 50.54 -28.49 -4.28
N LEU A 796 50.25 -29.28 -5.31
CA LEU A 796 50.44 -30.73 -5.27
C LEU A 796 51.91 -31.16 -5.29
N GLY A 797 52.75 -30.44 -6.03
CA GLY A 797 54.18 -30.74 -6.17
C GLY A 797 54.96 -30.51 -4.87
N HIS A 798 54.52 -29.57 -4.03
CA HIS A 798 55.07 -29.38 -2.69
C HIS A 798 54.67 -30.48 -1.72
N HIS A 799 53.46 -31.03 -1.84
CA HIS A 799 52.96 -32.09 -0.95
C HIS A 799 53.36 -33.50 -1.41
N GLN A 800 53.67 -33.71 -2.70
CA GLN A 800 53.97 -35.03 -3.26
C GLN A 800 55.14 -35.00 -4.25
N GLY A 801 56.33 -35.38 -3.79
CA GLY A 801 57.51 -35.51 -4.65
C GLY A 801 57.32 -36.48 -5.83
N GLY A 802 56.49 -37.51 -5.68
CA GLY A 802 56.20 -38.47 -6.75
C GLY A 802 55.46 -37.89 -7.96
N LEU A 803 54.74 -36.76 -7.81
CA LEU A 803 54.02 -36.13 -8.92
C LEU A 803 54.97 -35.57 -9.98
N VAL A 804 56.04 -34.90 -9.54
CA VAL A 804 57.04 -34.34 -10.45
C VAL A 804 57.77 -35.46 -11.19
N ASP A 805 58.13 -36.54 -10.50
CA ASP A 805 58.72 -37.72 -11.14
C ASP A 805 57.74 -38.36 -12.14
N MET A 806 56.44 -38.39 -11.86
CA MET A 806 55.43 -38.88 -12.81
C MET A 806 55.25 -37.98 -14.03
N LEU A 807 55.32 -36.65 -13.87
CA LEU A 807 55.21 -35.71 -15.00
C LEU A 807 56.48 -35.74 -15.87
N LEU A 808 57.66 -35.88 -15.27
CA LEU A 808 58.91 -36.01 -16.01
C LEU A 808 58.98 -37.32 -16.79
N ASN A 809 58.42 -38.41 -16.25
CA ASN A 809 58.43 -39.76 -16.84
C ASN A 809 57.09 -40.19 -17.47
N GLY A 810 56.16 -39.25 -17.63
CA GLY A 810 54.78 -39.45 -18.07
C GLY A 810 54.61 -39.43 -19.59
N ASP A 811 53.41 -39.75 -20.07
CA ASP A 811 53.03 -39.48 -21.47
C ASP A 811 52.77 -37.96 -21.60
N LYS A 812 53.57 -37.28 -22.43
CA LYS A 812 53.63 -35.80 -22.51
C LYS A 812 52.47 -35.20 -23.32
N LYS A 813 51.27 -35.77 -23.20
CA LYS A 813 50.06 -35.25 -23.85
C LYS A 813 49.47 -34.12 -23.01
N GLY A 814 49.73 -32.87 -23.40
CA GLY A 814 49.11 -31.69 -22.79
C GLY A 814 49.99 -30.80 -21.93
N TYR A 815 51.27 -31.14 -21.84
CA TYR A 815 52.26 -30.36 -21.13
C TYR A 815 53.65 -30.69 -21.69
N MET A 816 54.53 -29.69 -21.64
CA MET A 816 55.92 -29.79 -22.06
C MET A 816 56.81 -29.86 -20.83
N THR A 817 57.85 -30.69 -20.91
CA THR A 817 58.91 -30.76 -19.90
C THR A 817 60.25 -30.52 -20.54
N GLU A 818 61.07 -29.69 -19.90
CA GLU A 818 62.46 -29.46 -20.28
C GLU A 818 63.39 -29.73 -19.10
N ASP A 819 64.51 -30.40 -19.39
CA ASP A 819 65.62 -30.55 -18.46
C ASP A 819 66.59 -29.39 -18.63
N LEU A 820 66.83 -28.64 -17.55
CA LEU A 820 67.73 -27.49 -17.51
C LEU A 820 69.10 -27.84 -16.90
N GLY A 821 69.32 -29.11 -16.54
CA GLY A 821 70.52 -29.60 -15.88
C GLY A 821 70.59 -29.25 -14.39
N ARG A 822 71.58 -29.83 -13.69
CA ARG A 822 71.78 -29.65 -12.23
C ARG A 822 70.52 -29.97 -11.41
N ASN A 823 69.84 -31.05 -11.76
CA ASN A 823 68.60 -31.51 -11.13
C ASN A 823 67.44 -30.49 -11.20
N LEU A 824 67.45 -29.57 -12.17
CA LEU A 824 66.41 -28.58 -12.40
C LEU A 824 65.67 -28.91 -13.70
N HIS A 825 64.36 -29.01 -13.61
CA HIS A 825 63.46 -29.20 -14.74
C HIS A 825 62.44 -28.06 -14.77
N ARG A 826 61.85 -27.80 -15.93
CA ARG A 826 60.68 -26.93 -16.03
C ARG A 826 59.54 -27.64 -16.75
N ILE A 827 58.31 -27.41 -16.28
CA ILE A 827 57.09 -28.02 -16.78
C ILE A 827 56.12 -26.90 -17.17
N MET A 828 55.47 -26.99 -18.33
CA MET A 828 54.48 -26.02 -18.79
C MET A 828 53.28 -26.74 -19.38
N PHE A 829 52.08 -26.47 -18.87
CA PHE A 829 50.84 -27.05 -19.37
C PHE A 829 50.24 -26.18 -20.48
N GLU A 830 49.61 -26.80 -21.47
CA GLU A 830 48.85 -26.09 -22.50
C GLU A 830 47.81 -25.18 -21.82
N HIS A 831 47.79 -23.89 -22.17
CA HIS A 831 46.90 -22.85 -21.61
C HIS A 831 47.18 -22.33 -20.17
N SER A 832 48.25 -22.79 -19.49
CA SER A 832 48.62 -22.33 -18.13
C SER A 832 49.41 -21.00 -18.06
N GLY A 833 49.83 -20.46 -19.20
CA GLY A 833 50.48 -19.14 -19.30
C GLY A 833 51.90 -19.00 -18.74
N GLY A 834 52.52 -20.05 -18.16
CA GLY A 834 53.88 -19.95 -17.62
C GLY A 834 54.57 -21.27 -17.28
N TRP A 835 55.89 -21.24 -17.17
CA TRP A 835 56.71 -22.36 -16.72
C TRP A 835 56.65 -22.53 -15.19
N ILE A 836 56.63 -23.78 -14.74
CA ILE A 836 56.81 -24.22 -13.36
C ILE A 836 58.22 -24.82 -13.26
N TYR A 837 59.02 -24.39 -12.30
CA TYR A 837 60.39 -24.85 -12.11
C TYR A 837 60.47 -25.85 -10.97
N CYS A 838 60.93 -27.07 -11.29
CA CYS A 838 61.05 -28.17 -10.35
C CYS A 838 62.53 -28.50 -10.13
N LYS A 839 63.04 -28.31 -8.92
CA LYS A 839 64.42 -28.67 -8.54
C LYS A 839 64.44 -29.84 -7.58
N ARG A 840 65.12 -30.93 -7.94
CA ARG A 840 65.33 -32.07 -7.03
C ARG A 840 66.41 -31.72 -6.00
N LYS A 841 66.07 -31.86 -4.72
CA LYS A 841 66.95 -31.77 -3.56
C LYS A 841 66.99 -33.12 -2.83
N ASP A 842 67.85 -33.22 -1.82
CA ASP A 842 68.07 -34.46 -1.06
C ASP A 842 66.81 -34.95 -0.30
N ASP A 843 65.88 -34.04 -0.02
CA ASP A 843 64.60 -34.25 0.69
C ASP A 843 63.37 -34.33 -0.24
N GLY A 844 63.53 -34.19 -1.55
CA GLY A 844 62.43 -34.29 -2.53
C GLY A 844 62.48 -33.22 -3.62
N TRP A 845 61.34 -32.99 -4.28
CA TRP A 845 61.21 -31.94 -5.30
C TRP A 845 60.79 -30.62 -4.69
N VAL A 846 61.46 -29.54 -5.07
CA VAL A 846 61.06 -28.16 -4.75
C VAL A 846 60.50 -27.52 -6.02
N VAL A 847 59.25 -27.10 -5.97
CA VAL A 847 58.51 -26.57 -7.13
C VAL A 847 58.27 -25.07 -6.94
N ARG A 848 58.50 -24.24 -7.96
CA ARG A 848 58.35 -22.77 -7.92
C ARG A 848 57.79 -22.18 -9.20
#